data_AF-A0A6J4KE77-F1
#
_entry.id   AF-A0A6J4KE77-F1
#
_cell.length_a   1.000
_cell.length_b   1.000
_cell.length_c   1.000
_cell.angle_alpha   90.00
_cell.angle_beta   90.00
_cell.angle_gamma   90.00
#
_symmetry.space_group_name_H-M   'P 1'
#
loop_
_entity.id
_entity.type
_entity.pdbx_description
1 polymer ?
#
loop_
_entity_poly.entity_id
_entity_poly.type
_entity_poly.pdbx_seq_one_letter_code
_entity_poly.pdbx_strand_id
1 'polypeptide(L)'
;MSEPPTTTESLLQALDARIGARQERAAGAPSRRTSVNPLLQAAAVLHVFDPTALRSVGTGGSASDAALVEVLHASVPAIGWRGAGLRTLRLQVRRTALRELGSRTAMRAALTANPDRVQTELQQQFERWLGDDGFALDRMAYVELEALRQLYDWGLASSDGALPPVELVERARARRSTVAVFEHLVDEDFVGRAEELALLEGHVRSPGGVPLVIWGPGGAGKTALVGRFLIRYAEDPEAGWFPFAYLPFDSETLDVREPFTLLLPAATQLGNQAGAAQGPSAPTEAARLRDALQRFTSAVGDYRDRRGALRRRASDVEQRVARLDSLSSADVALYDAFADVLETAAEITVPPWDTVLLVFDTFEEVVYRAAEDLLGFWSMLEHLQRRLPRLRVVIAGRGRPDPASTAAIPLRQVVLGDLDEDDAVRLLGKLGVDDPALARRVAHQVGGSPMSLRLAASVVTAEGAGDHGLQGLSVHKIGPELVRGHLYRRLLDHIHDEDVRALAHPGMVLRRVTPTIIERVLAPACDLPGVSSARAVELFEELQREQSLVSLDKDGSLHYREDVRRPVLQLLAHDAPASVRLLHAYAVEHYLHSAAPAHRAEELYHRMMLAQPPEQLDDRWLPGVERFLASAIEELPLEQRRWLAGRMSIELPAEVYRLAHLGEWERLVGRRALQLLRYGGPAAVLDLLSERPERTPGSPLSAVEARVLLDLQRPQDAASLLDGALAEFPALGNPGRLAELLWLRTQAAAVLGESSTRLALLHRLVDVTAGMHSSLAHVQALTELLGALDPDSRPDAVGEAGRVRPALAQALGRLTQDEIATERSLVRLALVRLGPHYPSLVAQLAPLVLFDLTYLADSGLVDLLPALPRVRELLADLLPSDGAPAGDGRATAGVVAERIVSALARRTRAEEGGAPLARLAAGVLLLLRAEGASLSGSSLAGLEDYRETWELETTREVAG
;
A
#
# COMPACT_ATOMS: atom_id res chain seq x y z
N MET A 1 -48.47 -0.42 7.66
CA MET A 1 -47.93 -0.28 6.29
C MET A 1 -48.04 1.19 5.92
N SER A 2 -46.90 1.87 5.87
CA SER A 2 -46.76 3.27 5.48
C SER A 2 -45.50 3.33 4.62
N GLU A 3 -45.56 4.02 3.47
CA GLU A 3 -44.50 4.05 2.44
C GLU A 3 -43.13 4.46 3.00
N PRO A 4 -42.02 3.97 2.41
CA PRO A 4 -40.69 4.32 2.87
C PRO A 4 -40.36 5.78 2.51
N PRO A 5 -39.69 6.53 3.41
CA PRO A 5 -39.25 7.90 3.11
C PRO A 5 -38.20 7.89 1.98
N THR A 6 -38.44 8.67 0.92
CA THR A 6 -37.64 8.68 -0.32
C THR A 6 -36.49 9.69 -0.35
N THR A 7 -36.26 10.44 0.73
CA THR A 7 -35.16 11.44 0.80
C THR A 7 -34.44 11.44 2.14
N THR A 8 -33.12 11.66 2.12
CA THR A 8 -32.22 11.73 3.30
C THR A 8 -32.71 12.72 4.36
N GLU A 9 -33.31 13.83 3.93
CA GLU A 9 -33.87 14.85 4.83
C GLU A 9 -35.11 14.34 5.59
N SER A 10 -35.98 13.56 4.93
CA SER A 10 -37.13 12.95 5.61
C SER A 10 -36.72 11.82 6.57
N LEU A 11 -35.60 11.15 6.29
CA LEU A 11 -34.97 10.19 7.22
C LEU A 11 -34.40 10.88 8.45
N LEU A 12 -33.72 12.02 8.30
CA LEU A 12 -33.16 12.80 9.40
C LEU A 12 -34.27 13.41 10.27
N GLN A 13 -35.34 13.95 9.68
CA GLN A 13 -36.50 14.44 10.42
C GLN A 13 -37.24 13.32 11.17
N ALA A 14 -37.35 12.12 10.58
CA ALA A 14 -37.90 10.96 11.28
C ALA A 14 -37.00 10.46 12.42
N LEU A 15 -35.67 10.64 12.30
CA LEU A 15 -34.70 10.32 13.34
C LEU A 15 -34.79 11.33 14.49
N ASP A 16 -34.83 12.63 14.18
CA ASP A 16 -34.94 13.70 15.17
C ASP A 16 -36.29 13.65 15.91
N ALA A 17 -37.39 13.36 15.20
CA ALA A 17 -38.69 13.12 15.83
C ALA A 17 -38.67 11.88 16.75
N ARG A 18 -37.93 10.83 16.39
CA ARG A 18 -37.73 9.64 17.25
C ARG A 18 -36.81 9.92 18.45
N ILE A 19 -35.82 10.80 18.29
CA ILE A 19 -34.92 11.24 19.37
C ILE A 19 -35.68 12.15 20.34
N GLY A 20 -36.45 13.12 19.84
CA GLY A 20 -37.33 13.98 20.63
C GLY A 20 -38.39 13.20 21.41
N ALA A 21 -39.08 12.26 20.76
CA ALA A 21 -40.05 11.39 21.44
C ALA A 21 -39.42 10.44 22.48
N ARG A 22 -38.12 10.09 22.34
CA ARG A 22 -37.35 9.35 23.35
C ARG A 22 -36.95 10.24 24.52
N GLN A 23 -36.61 11.49 24.27
CA GLN A 23 -36.25 12.47 25.30
C GLN A 23 -37.47 12.89 26.13
N GLU A 24 -38.65 13.07 25.51
CA GLU A 24 -39.90 13.33 26.24
C GLU A 24 -40.37 12.12 27.06
N ARG A 25 -40.20 10.88 26.56
CA ARG A 25 -40.45 9.66 27.34
C ARG A 25 -39.45 9.46 28.48
N ALA A 26 -38.22 9.97 28.35
CA ALA A 26 -37.23 9.96 29.43
C ALA A 26 -37.52 11.03 30.49
N ALA A 27 -38.12 12.17 30.11
CA ALA A 27 -38.49 13.26 31.02
C ALA A 27 -39.79 13.01 31.81
N GLY A 28 -40.70 12.14 31.31
CA GLY A 28 -42.00 11.85 31.92
C GLY A 28 -42.05 10.64 32.88
N ALA A 29 -40.93 9.97 33.17
CA ALA A 29 -40.93 8.82 34.08
C ALA A 29 -40.91 9.28 35.55
N PRO A 30 -41.86 8.86 36.40
CA PRO A 30 -41.83 9.21 37.82
C PRO A 30 -40.57 8.64 38.46
N SER A 31 -39.85 9.49 39.18
CA SER A 31 -38.72 9.12 40.04
C SER A 31 -39.19 8.17 41.15
N ARG A 32 -39.36 6.89 40.82
CA ARG A 32 -39.48 5.81 41.79
C ARG A 32 -38.11 5.62 42.41
N ARG A 33 -38.02 5.83 43.73
CA ARG A 33 -36.89 5.38 44.55
C ARG A 33 -36.61 3.91 44.18
N THR A 34 -35.48 3.68 43.53
CA THR A 34 -35.07 2.40 42.95
C THR A 34 -34.83 1.39 44.08
N SER A 35 -35.67 0.36 44.16
CA SER A 35 -35.22 -0.89 44.77
C SER A 35 -34.09 -1.41 43.89
N VAL A 36 -32.87 -1.45 44.41
CA VAL A 36 -31.68 -1.95 43.72
C VAL A 36 -31.99 -3.35 43.17
N ASN A 37 -31.99 -3.53 41.85
CA ASN A 37 -32.19 -4.85 41.24
C ASN A 37 -30.93 -5.69 41.50
N PRO A 38 -31.00 -6.75 42.33
CA PRO A 38 -29.82 -7.53 42.70
C PRO A 38 -29.19 -8.28 41.53
N LEU A 39 -29.94 -8.55 40.44
CA LEU A 39 -29.41 -9.18 39.23
C LEU A 39 -28.57 -8.21 38.39
N LEU A 40 -28.88 -6.91 38.41
CA LEU A 40 -28.01 -5.91 37.77
C LEU A 40 -26.66 -5.82 38.50
N GLN A 41 -26.65 -5.97 39.82
CA GLN A 41 -25.41 -6.03 40.60
C GLN A 41 -24.61 -7.31 40.31
N ALA A 42 -25.29 -8.46 40.19
CA ALA A 42 -24.65 -9.72 39.78
C ALA A 42 -24.07 -9.63 38.36
N ALA A 43 -24.80 -9.02 37.42
CA ALA A 43 -24.32 -8.80 36.06
C ALA A 43 -23.16 -7.79 35.98
N ALA A 44 -23.08 -6.84 36.91
CA ALA A 44 -22.08 -5.78 36.89
C ALA A 44 -20.66 -6.25 37.21
N VAL A 45 -20.52 -7.35 37.93
CA VAL A 45 -19.24 -7.99 38.26
C VAL A 45 -18.77 -9.03 37.23
N LEU A 46 -19.54 -9.21 36.14
CA LEU A 46 -19.25 -10.14 35.06
C LEU A 46 -18.99 -9.39 33.75
N HIS A 47 -17.89 -9.68 33.05
CA HIS A 47 -17.63 -9.10 31.73
C HIS A 47 -18.71 -9.54 30.72
N VAL A 48 -18.96 -10.83 30.65
CA VAL A 48 -20.04 -11.45 29.85
C VAL A 48 -20.85 -12.42 30.72
N PHE A 49 -22.13 -12.56 30.43
CA PHE A 49 -23.03 -13.43 31.19
C PHE A 49 -24.21 -13.92 30.35
N ASP A 50 -24.77 -15.07 30.75
CA ASP A 50 -26.11 -15.51 30.34
C ASP A 50 -27.14 -14.94 31.32
N PRO A 51 -28.09 -14.10 30.87
CA PRO A 51 -29.13 -13.53 31.73
C PRO A 51 -29.91 -14.57 32.54
N THR A 52 -30.11 -15.77 31.99
CA THR A 52 -30.91 -16.84 32.62
C THR A 52 -30.14 -17.59 33.71
N ALA A 53 -28.81 -17.53 33.68
CA ALA A 53 -27.93 -18.21 34.64
C ALA A 53 -27.46 -17.30 35.80
N LEU A 54 -27.79 -16.01 35.77
CA LEU A 54 -27.38 -15.03 36.79
C LEU A 54 -27.99 -15.32 38.17
N ARG A 55 -27.16 -15.21 39.21
CA ARG A 55 -27.54 -15.38 40.62
C ARG A 55 -27.21 -14.13 41.43
N SER A 56 -28.16 -13.63 42.23
CA SER A 56 -27.94 -12.53 43.17
C SER A 56 -27.47 -12.99 44.55
N VAL A 57 -26.78 -12.11 45.28
CA VAL A 57 -26.26 -12.39 46.63
C VAL A 57 -27.40 -12.60 47.61
N GLY A 58 -27.41 -13.74 48.32
CA GLY A 58 -28.32 -14.02 49.44
C GLY A 58 -29.71 -14.55 49.07
N THR A 59 -30.03 -14.75 47.79
CA THR A 59 -31.31 -15.33 47.35
C THR A 59 -31.09 -16.67 46.63
N GLY A 60 -31.42 -17.78 47.28
CA GLY A 60 -31.42 -19.12 46.67
C GLY A 60 -32.64 -19.43 45.80
N GLY A 61 -33.35 -18.41 45.30
CA GLY A 61 -34.60 -18.56 44.55
C GLY A 61 -34.53 -17.99 43.13
N SER A 62 -35.30 -18.59 42.21
CA SER A 62 -35.50 -18.15 40.83
C SER A 62 -35.79 -16.65 40.75
N ALA A 63 -35.06 -15.94 39.89
CA ALA A 63 -35.28 -14.54 39.56
C ALA A 63 -36.75 -14.28 39.17
N SER A 64 -37.28 -13.09 39.49
CA SER A 64 -38.59 -12.68 38.97
C SER A 64 -38.45 -12.26 37.50
N ASP A 65 -39.45 -12.58 36.67
CA ASP A 65 -39.44 -12.23 35.23
C ASP A 65 -39.23 -10.73 34.99
N ALA A 66 -39.74 -9.88 35.89
CA ALA A 66 -39.56 -8.43 35.82
C ALA A 66 -38.08 -8.00 36.00
N ALA A 67 -37.34 -8.66 36.90
CA ALA A 67 -35.92 -8.38 37.12
C ALA A 67 -35.05 -8.83 35.94
N LEU A 68 -35.41 -9.96 35.30
CA LEU A 68 -34.74 -10.47 34.10
C LEU A 68 -34.95 -9.56 32.89
N VAL A 69 -36.17 -9.07 32.68
CA VAL A 69 -36.50 -8.09 31.62
C VAL A 69 -35.68 -6.81 31.76
N GLU A 70 -35.48 -6.33 33.00
CA GLU A 70 -34.65 -5.15 33.27
C GLU A 70 -33.17 -5.39 32.89
N VAL A 71 -32.61 -6.56 33.23
CA VAL A 71 -31.24 -6.96 32.83
C VAL A 71 -31.12 -7.06 31.31
N LEU A 72 -32.11 -7.63 30.62
CA LEU A 72 -32.13 -7.71 29.16
C LEU A 72 -32.17 -6.32 28.51
N HIS A 73 -32.96 -5.40 29.07
CA HIS A 73 -33.00 -4.02 28.62
C HIS A 73 -31.71 -3.26 28.94
N ALA A 74 -31.00 -3.59 30.01
CA ALA A 74 -29.75 -2.96 30.43
C ALA A 74 -28.50 -3.51 29.72
N SER A 75 -28.62 -4.62 29.00
CA SER A 75 -27.52 -5.33 28.35
C SER A 75 -27.63 -5.35 26.83
N VAL A 76 -26.52 -5.63 26.17
CA VAL A 76 -26.41 -5.84 24.71
C VAL A 76 -25.71 -7.18 24.44
N PRO A 77 -25.94 -7.82 23.29
CA PRO A 77 -25.17 -9.01 22.90
C PRO A 77 -23.68 -8.72 22.91
N ALA A 78 -22.88 -9.59 23.52
CA ALA A 78 -21.44 -9.41 23.59
C ALA A 78 -20.80 -9.66 22.20
N ILE A 79 -19.91 -8.77 21.79
CA ILE A 79 -19.14 -8.89 20.54
C ILE A 79 -18.23 -10.13 20.65
N GLY A 80 -18.22 -10.99 19.63
CA GLY A 80 -17.48 -12.27 19.65
C GLY A 80 -18.20 -13.43 20.34
N TRP A 81 -19.34 -13.19 21.02
CA TRP A 81 -20.04 -14.23 21.81
C TRP A 81 -21.52 -14.36 21.46
N ARG A 82 -21.94 -13.81 20.31
CA ARG A 82 -23.35 -13.83 19.87
C ARG A 82 -23.87 -15.26 19.67
N GLY A 83 -23.04 -16.16 19.13
CA GLY A 83 -23.40 -17.58 18.92
C GLY A 83 -23.64 -18.33 20.23
N ALA A 84 -22.96 -17.94 21.30
CA ALA A 84 -23.12 -18.51 22.65
C ALA A 84 -24.24 -17.84 23.46
N GLY A 85 -25.00 -16.91 22.88
CA GLY A 85 -26.10 -16.20 23.56
C GLY A 85 -25.68 -15.24 24.68
N LEU A 86 -24.37 -15.01 24.87
CA LEU A 86 -23.86 -14.20 25.98
C LEU A 86 -24.07 -12.70 25.75
N ARG A 87 -24.25 -11.97 26.87
CA ARG A 87 -24.52 -10.54 26.89
C ARG A 87 -23.55 -9.81 27.79
N THR A 88 -23.45 -8.50 27.60
CA THR A 88 -22.68 -7.59 28.46
C THR A 88 -23.53 -6.37 28.83
N LEU A 89 -23.36 -5.83 30.04
CA LEU A 89 -24.08 -4.63 30.47
C LEU A 89 -23.60 -3.41 29.70
N ARG A 90 -24.51 -2.48 29.39
CA ARG A 90 -24.13 -1.16 28.88
C ARG A 90 -23.26 -0.43 29.91
N LEU A 91 -22.23 0.26 29.43
CA LEU A 91 -21.18 0.85 30.28
C LEU A 91 -21.73 1.73 31.42
N GLN A 92 -22.70 2.60 31.14
CA GLN A 92 -23.28 3.49 32.15
C GLN A 92 -24.09 2.75 33.21
N VAL A 93 -24.76 1.65 32.84
CA VAL A 93 -25.50 0.81 33.79
C VAL A 93 -24.53 0.06 34.68
N ARG A 94 -23.47 -0.52 34.10
CA ARG A 94 -22.40 -1.19 34.84
C ARG A 94 -21.75 -0.25 35.85
N ARG A 95 -21.33 0.96 35.44
CA ARG A 95 -20.77 2.00 36.32
C ARG A 95 -21.69 2.31 37.51
N THR A 96 -22.99 2.39 37.27
CA THR A 96 -23.97 2.72 38.30
C THR A 96 -24.14 1.56 39.28
N ALA A 97 -24.31 0.34 38.78
CA ALA A 97 -24.43 -0.86 39.61
C ALA A 97 -23.17 -1.16 40.43
N LEU A 98 -21.96 -0.94 39.87
CA LEU A 98 -20.70 -1.06 40.61
C LEU A 98 -20.56 0.01 41.71
N ARG A 99 -20.96 1.26 41.43
CA ARG A 99 -21.01 2.32 42.45
C ARG A 99 -22.01 2.00 43.57
N GLU A 100 -23.15 1.41 43.23
CA GLU A 100 -24.16 0.97 44.21
C GLU A 100 -23.69 -0.21 45.07
N LEU A 101 -22.90 -1.14 44.50
CA LEU A 101 -22.25 -2.20 45.28
C LEU A 101 -21.25 -1.62 46.31
N GLY A 102 -20.60 -0.50 45.98
CA GLY A 102 -19.92 0.40 46.90
C GLY A 102 -18.64 -0.12 47.59
N SER A 103 -18.40 -1.44 47.62
CA SER A 103 -17.22 -2.06 48.24
C SER A 103 -16.73 -3.30 47.49
N ARG A 104 -15.42 -3.57 47.53
CA ARG A 104 -14.84 -4.78 46.94
C ARG A 104 -15.36 -6.06 47.60
N THR A 105 -15.65 -6.03 48.90
CA THR A 105 -16.26 -7.17 49.62
C THR A 105 -17.63 -7.52 49.05
N ALA A 106 -18.47 -6.53 48.75
CA ALA A 106 -19.78 -6.76 48.12
C ALA A 106 -19.63 -7.26 46.67
N MET A 107 -18.65 -6.74 45.92
CA MET A 107 -18.34 -7.22 44.57
C MET A 107 -17.85 -8.69 44.59
N ARG A 108 -16.96 -9.06 45.51
CA ARG A 108 -16.52 -10.46 45.71
C ARG A 108 -17.69 -11.38 46.06
N ALA A 109 -18.61 -10.93 46.91
CA ALA A 109 -19.80 -11.70 47.26
C ALA A 109 -20.72 -11.94 46.05
N ALA A 110 -20.93 -10.91 45.21
CA ALA A 110 -21.68 -11.04 43.95
C ALA A 110 -21.00 -11.95 42.94
N LEU A 111 -19.67 -11.89 42.85
CA LEU A 111 -18.88 -12.78 42.01
C LEU A 111 -18.97 -14.24 42.47
N THR A 112 -18.85 -14.49 43.78
CA THR A 112 -18.91 -15.84 44.38
C THR A 112 -20.28 -16.49 44.16
N ALA A 113 -21.35 -15.70 44.07
CA ALA A 113 -22.68 -16.22 43.72
C ALA A 113 -22.76 -16.77 42.28
N ASN A 114 -21.81 -16.42 41.40
CA ASN A 114 -21.76 -16.81 40.00
C ASN A 114 -20.42 -17.54 39.68
N PRO A 115 -20.25 -18.79 40.13
CA PRO A 115 -18.99 -19.53 39.98
C PRO A 115 -18.69 -19.90 38.52
N ASP A 116 -19.70 -20.27 37.73
CA ASP A 116 -19.58 -20.77 36.36
C ASP A 116 -19.49 -19.64 35.32
N ARG A 117 -18.59 -18.68 35.55
CA ARG A 117 -18.40 -17.49 34.71
C ARG A 117 -17.28 -17.67 33.70
N VAL A 118 -17.42 -17.03 32.53
CA VAL A 118 -16.42 -17.07 31.47
C VAL A 118 -15.19 -16.25 31.87
N GLN A 119 -14.03 -16.89 31.90
CA GLN A 119 -12.74 -16.29 32.28
C GLN A 119 -12.07 -15.54 31.12
N THR A 120 -12.74 -14.51 30.60
CA THR A 120 -12.12 -13.58 29.63
C THR A 120 -10.98 -12.80 30.27
N GLU A 121 -10.03 -12.29 29.49
CA GLU A 121 -8.93 -11.43 30.01
C GLU A 121 -9.42 -10.29 30.90
N LEU A 122 -10.46 -9.56 30.48
CA LEU A 122 -11.07 -8.51 31.29
C LEU A 122 -11.63 -9.01 32.63
N GLN A 123 -12.20 -10.22 32.63
CA GLN A 123 -12.74 -10.85 33.83
C GLN A 123 -11.59 -11.23 34.78
N GLN A 124 -10.50 -11.79 34.26
CA GLN A 124 -9.33 -12.15 35.05
C GLN A 124 -8.68 -10.91 35.69
N GLN A 125 -8.50 -9.81 34.95
CA GLN A 125 -7.96 -8.56 35.51
C GLN A 125 -8.89 -7.92 36.55
N PHE A 126 -10.21 -7.99 36.35
CA PHE A 126 -11.19 -7.53 37.34
C PHE A 126 -11.11 -8.35 38.64
N GLU A 127 -10.97 -9.66 38.54
CA GLU A 127 -10.85 -10.55 39.69
C GLU A 127 -9.50 -10.38 40.42
N ARG A 128 -8.42 -10.16 39.68
CA ARG A 128 -7.10 -9.79 40.23
C ARG A 128 -7.18 -8.51 41.06
N TRP A 129 -7.83 -7.48 40.52
CA TRP A 129 -8.11 -6.23 41.26
C TRP A 129 -8.96 -6.46 42.51
N LEU A 130 -9.95 -7.36 42.43
CA LEU A 130 -10.72 -7.77 43.58
C LEU A 130 -9.87 -8.54 44.59
N GLY A 131 -8.89 -9.34 44.18
CA GLY A 131 -8.03 -10.16 45.05
C GLY A 131 -6.99 -9.39 45.87
N ASP A 132 -6.81 -8.09 45.61
CA ASP A 132 -5.67 -7.28 46.07
C ASP A 132 -4.30 -7.78 45.54
N ASP A 133 -4.33 -8.54 44.44
CA ASP A 133 -3.13 -8.95 43.71
C ASP A 133 -2.56 -7.75 42.94
N GLY A 134 -1.26 -7.48 43.09
CA GLY A 134 -0.59 -6.38 42.39
C GLY A 134 -0.53 -6.58 40.87
N PHE A 135 -0.39 -5.47 40.14
CA PHE A 135 -0.21 -5.44 38.69
C PHE A 135 1.26 -5.13 38.34
N ALA A 136 1.96 -6.10 37.74
CA ALA A 136 3.31 -5.91 37.20
C ALA A 136 3.21 -5.46 35.73
N LEU A 137 2.98 -4.17 35.52
CA LEU A 137 2.68 -3.58 34.19
C LEU A 137 3.75 -3.88 33.13
N ASP A 138 5.00 -4.05 33.55
CA ASP A 138 6.17 -4.39 32.74
C ASP A 138 6.12 -5.82 32.15
N ARG A 139 5.41 -6.73 32.82
CA ARG A 139 5.28 -8.15 32.41
C ARG A 139 3.95 -8.49 31.78
N MET A 140 2.99 -7.57 31.82
CA MET A 140 1.68 -7.79 31.25
C MET A 140 1.74 -7.73 29.72
N ALA A 141 1.08 -8.69 29.06
CA ALA A 141 0.89 -8.69 27.62
C ALA A 141 -0.03 -7.53 27.19
N TYR A 142 0.00 -7.17 25.91
CA TYR A 142 -0.79 -6.06 25.40
C TYR A 142 -2.30 -6.23 25.66
N VAL A 143 -2.82 -7.45 25.48
CA VAL A 143 -4.24 -7.76 25.72
C VAL A 143 -4.61 -7.60 27.20
N GLU A 144 -3.71 -7.98 28.12
CA GLU A 144 -3.92 -7.81 29.56
C GLU A 144 -3.92 -6.33 29.96
N LEU A 145 -3.04 -5.52 29.36
CA LEU A 145 -3.01 -4.06 29.57
C LEU A 145 -4.25 -3.37 29.01
N GLU A 146 -4.76 -3.81 27.86
CA GLU A 146 -6.03 -3.33 27.30
C GLU A 146 -7.22 -3.69 28.20
N ALA A 147 -7.24 -4.92 28.73
CA ALA A 147 -8.21 -5.36 29.72
C ALA A 147 -8.13 -4.50 31.00
N LEU A 148 -6.92 -4.25 31.51
CA LEU A 148 -6.72 -3.39 32.68
C LEU A 148 -7.21 -1.95 32.42
N ARG A 149 -6.94 -1.38 31.24
CA ARG A 149 -7.43 -0.06 30.80
C ARG A 149 -8.96 0.01 30.81
N GLN A 150 -9.65 -1.05 30.38
CA GLN A 150 -11.12 -1.11 30.40
C GLN A 150 -11.70 -1.10 31.82
N LEU A 151 -10.97 -1.50 32.86
CA LEU A 151 -11.42 -1.35 34.25
C LEU A 151 -11.58 0.11 34.68
N TYR A 152 -10.77 1.02 34.12
CA TYR A 152 -10.95 2.46 34.32
C TYR A 152 -12.24 2.94 33.65
N ASP A 153 -12.63 2.35 32.50
CA ASP A 153 -13.92 2.62 31.90
C ASP A 153 -15.08 2.15 32.77
N TRP A 154 -14.88 1.18 33.66
CA TRP A 154 -15.92 0.76 34.61
C TRP A 154 -16.05 1.72 35.81
N GLY A 155 -15.18 2.75 35.90
CA GLY A 155 -15.22 3.78 36.94
C GLY A 155 -14.53 3.37 38.23
N LEU A 156 -13.61 2.40 38.19
CA LEU A 156 -12.96 1.83 39.37
C LEU A 156 -11.78 2.67 39.90
N ALA A 157 -11.37 3.72 39.18
CA ALA A 157 -10.22 4.57 39.50
C ALA A 157 -10.39 5.45 40.76
N SER A 158 -11.63 5.64 41.24
CA SER A 158 -11.99 6.65 42.26
C SER A 158 -12.10 6.14 43.69
N SER A 159 -11.71 4.89 43.96
CA SER A 159 -11.83 4.24 45.27
C SER A 159 -10.46 3.93 45.85
N ASP A 160 -10.28 4.10 47.17
CA ASP A 160 -9.01 4.10 47.93
C ASP A 160 -8.06 2.90 47.65
N GLY A 161 -7.36 2.95 46.49
CA GLY A 161 -6.13 2.24 46.13
C GLY A 161 -6.20 0.73 45.82
N ALA A 162 -6.03 0.33 44.55
CA ALA A 162 -5.36 -0.93 44.11
C ALA A 162 -5.15 -1.03 42.59
N LEU A 163 -5.80 -0.18 41.77
CA LEU A 163 -5.39 -0.04 40.37
C LEU A 163 -4.15 0.87 40.29
N PRO A 164 -3.21 0.57 39.38
CA PRO A 164 -2.10 1.49 39.11
C PRO A 164 -2.63 2.86 38.63
N PRO A 165 -1.82 3.94 38.71
CA PRO A 165 -2.14 5.19 38.03
C PRO A 165 -2.43 4.96 36.54
N VAL A 166 -3.51 5.57 36.02
CA VAL A 166 -3.94 5.37 34.63
C VAL A 166 -2.86 5.80 33.64
N GLU A 167 -2.07 6.79 34.00
CA GLU A 167 -0.95 7.29 33.20
C GLU A 167 0.16 6.24 33.05
N LEU A 168 0.38 5.39 34.07
CA LEU A 168 1.34 4.29 33.99
C LEU A 168 0.81 3.14 33.14
N VAL A 169 -0.50 2.85 33.22
CA VAL A 169 -1.15 1.83 32.38
C VAL A 169 -1.14 2.24 30.91
N GLU A 170 -1.53 3.47 30.60
CA GLU A 170 -1.50 3.98 29.22
C GLU A 170 -0.08 4.02 28.67
N ARG A 171 0.93 4.32 29.50
CA ARG A 171 2.35 4.25 29.11
C ARG A 171 2.79 2.83 28.79
N ALA A 172 2.51 1.88 29.69
CA ALA A 172 2.84 0.47 29.48
C ALA A 172 2.14 -0.07 28.23
N ARG A 173 0.86 0.25 28.07
CA ARG A 173 0.04 -0.10 26.90
C ARG A 173 0.62 0.47 25.61
N ALA A 174 1.01 1.75 25.60
CA ALA A 174 1.62 2.39 24.43
C ALA A 174 2.91 1.68 24.02
N ARG A 175 3.83 1.38 24.97
CA ARG A 175 5.05 0.62 24.69
C ARG A 175 4.74 -0.79 24.20
N ARG A 176 3.87 -1.52 24.89
CA ARG A 176 3.54 -2.91 24.55
C ARG A 176 2.82 -3.02 23.21
N SER A 177 1.99 -2.05 22.84
CA SER A 177 1.27 -2.02 21.56
C SER A 177 2.19 -2.13 20.34
N THR A 178 3.42 -1.60 20.44
CA THR A 178 4.40 -1.62 19.34
C THR A 178 5.05 -2.98 19.11
N VAL A 179 5.06 -3.83 20.14
CA VAL A 179 5.64 -5.17 20.10
C VAL A 179 4.59 -6.27 20.20
N ALA A 180 3.30 -5.93 20.28
CA ALA A 180 2.20 -6.88 20.42
C ALA A 180 2.21 -7.97 19.32
N VAL A 181 2.65 -7.60 18.11
CA VAL A 181 2.81 -8.54 16.99
C VAL A 181 3.85 -9.64 17.26
N PHE A 182 4.82 -9.40 18.15
CA PHE A 182 5.86 -10.36 18.48
C PHE A 182 5.56 -11.19 19.72
N GLU A 183 4.55 -10.84 20.52
CA GLU A 183 4.28 -11.50 21.81
C GLU A 183 4.07 -13.00 21.64
N HIS A 184 3.39 -13.43 20.58
CA HIS A 184 3.17 -14.85 20.26
C HIS A 184 4.37 -15.55 19.58
N LEU A 185 5.36 -14.79 19.10
CA LEU A 185 6.56 -15.33 18.45
C LEU A 185 7.72 -15.49 19.42
N VAL A 186 7.70 -14.72 20.50
CA VAL A 186 8.76 -14.58 21.49
C VAL A 186 8.19 -15.01 22.85
N ASP A 187 7.80 -16.29 22.90
CA ASP A 187 7.34 -16.93 24.12
C ASP A 187 8.51 -17.23 25.08
N GLU A 188 8.20 -17.84 26.23
CA GLU A 188 9.19 -18.39 27.18
C GLU A 188 10.20 -19.34 26.51
N ASP A 189 9.87 -19.87 25.33
CA ASP A 189 10.67 -20.81 24.55
C ASP A 189 11.78 -20.17 23.70
N PHE A 190 11.98 -18.85 23.71
CA PHE A 190 13.12 -18.27 22.99
C PHE A 190 14.44 -18.77 23.61
N VAL A 191 15.36 -19.26 22.77
CA VAL A 191 16.64 -19.86 23.19
C VAL A 191 17.78 -19.39 22.31
N GLY A 192 18.90 -19.04 22.96
CA GLY A 192 20.16 -18.76 22.28
C GLY A 192 20.28 -17.34 21.77
N ARG A 193 21.10 -17.18 20.73
CA ARG A 193 21.27 -15.93 19.95
C ARG A 193 21.86 -14.74 20.72
N ALA A 194 22.65 -15.01 21.77
CA ALA A 194 23.24 -13.96 22.60
C ALA A 194 24.18 -13.05 21.79
N GLU A 195 24.96 -13.63 20.87
CA GLU A 195 25.87 -12.87 20.00
C GLU A 195 25.11 -11.98 19.02
N GLU A 196 24.08 -12.52 18.36
CA GLU A 196 23.27 -11.78 17.40
C GLU A 196 22.45 -10.68 18.06
N LEU A 197 21.92 -10.91 19.26
CA LEU A 197 21.29 -9.88 20.09
C LEU A 197 22.28 -8.78 20.49
N ALA A 198 23.52 -9.15 20.87
CA ALA A 198 24.57 -8.17 21.18
C ALA A 198 25.00 -7.37 19.94
N LEU A 199 25.00 -7.98 18.75
CA LEU A 199 25.26 -7.28 17.49
C LEU A 199 24.16 -6.26 17.16
N LEU A 200 22.89 -6.62 17.37
CA LEU A 200 21.75 -5.71 17.23
C LEU A 200 21.84 -4.54 18.22
N GLU A 201 22.12 -4.83 19.49
CA GLU A 201 22.31 -3.81 20.52
C GLU A 201 23.49 -2.88 20.17
N GLY A 202 24.61 -3.45 19.76
CA GLY A 202 25.78 -2.68 19.30
C GLY A 202 25.48 -1.82 18.08
N HIS A 203 24.68 -2.31 17.13
CA HIS A 203 24.25 -1.55 15.95
C HIS A 203 23.41 -0.34 16.34
N VAL A 204 22.40 -0.52 17.19
CA VAL A 204 21.56 0.59 17.64
C VAL A 204 22.37 1.63 18.42
N ARG A 205 23.39 1.20 19.19
CA ARG A 205 24.26 2.11 19.97
C ARG A 205 25.34 2.82 19.15
N SER A 206 25.77 2.25 18.03
CA SER A 206 26.89 2.78 17.25
C SER A 206 26.53 4.11 16.58
N PRO A 207 27.38 5.16 16.60
CA PRO A 207 27.17 6.39 15.83
C PRO A 207 27.48 6.16 14.33
N GLY A 208 26.69 6.77 13.44
CA GLY A 208 26.82 6.62 11.98
C GLY A 208 26.03 5.41 11.44
N GLY A 209 25.04 5.67 10.58
CA GLY A 209 24.01 4.71 10.21
C GLY A 209 24.27 3.95 8.92
N VAL A 210 25.10 2.91 8.96
CA VAL A 210 25.17 1.88 7.90
C VAL A 210 24.02 0.90 8.13
N PRO A 211 23.07 0.66 7.21
CA PRO A 211 22.00 -0.32 7.44
C PRO A 211 22.55 -1.71 7.81
N LEU A 212 21.92 -2.35 8.79
CA LEU A 212 22.22 -3.73 9.20
C LEU A 212 21.29 -4.69 8.48
N VAL A 213 21.87 -5.63 7.73
CA VAL A 213 21.15 -6.70 7.04
C VAL A 213 21.29 -8.00 7.82
N ILE A 214 20.18 -8.57 8.26
CA ILE A 214 20.09 -9.91 8.85
C ILE A 214 19.52 -10.84 7.78
N TRP A 215 20.29 -11.83 7.34
CA TRP A 215 19.81 -12.75 6.33
C TRP A 215 20.13 -14.21 6.67
N GLY A 216 19.32 -15.12 6.17
CA GLY A 216 19.45 -16.55 6.48
C GLY A 216 18.24 -17.36 6.01
N PRO A 217 18.31 -18.70 6.09
CA PRO A 217 17.25 -19.58 5.60
C PRO A 217 15.89 -19.33 6.29
N GLY A 218 14.81 -19.79 5.65
CA GLY A 218 13.47 -19.79 6.24
C GLY A 218 13.43 -20.63 7.54
N GLY A 219 12.74 -20.12 8.56
CA GLY A 219 12.63 -20.80 9.86
C GLY A 219 13.87 -20.67 10.78
N ALA A 220 14.88 -19.88 10.42
CA ALA A 220 16.06 -19.61 11.25
C ALA A 220 15.78 -18.73 12.49
N GLY A 221 14.61 -18.06 12.53
CA GLY A 221 14.19 -17.21 13.64
C GLY A 221 14.57 -15.72 13.52
N LYS A 222 14.66 -15.17 12.30
CA LYS A 222 15.01 -13.75 12.06
C LYS A 222 14.00 -12.79 12.71
N THR A 223 12.72 -12.95 12.41
CA THR A 223 11.63 -12.17 13.01
C THR A 223 11.57 -12.38 14.53
N ALA A 224 11.79 -13.60 15.01
CA ALA A 224 11.85 -13.88 16.45
C ALA A 224 13.05 -13.19 17.14
N LEU A 225 14.22 -13.11 16.48
CA LEU A 225 15.39 -12.40 16.97
C LEU A 225 15.12 -10.89 17.10
N VAL A 226 14.56 -10.28 16.04
CA VAL A 226 14.15 -8.87 16.02
C VAL A 226 13.09 -8.61 17.08
N GLY A 227 12.06 -9.46 17.15
CA GLY A 227 10.99 -9.37 18.14
C GLY A 227 11.52 -9.46 19.56
N ARG A 228 12.43 -10.41 19.86
CA ARG A 228 13.04 -10.55 21.19
C ARG A 228 13.87 -9.35 21.56
N PHE A 229 14.63 -8.81 20.61
CA PHE A 229 15.38 -7.58 20.78
C PHE A 229 14.45 -6.41 21.16
N LEU A 230 13.33 -6.21 20.46
CA LEU A 230 12.40 -5.12 20.71
C LEU A 230 11.59 -5.30 22.01
N ILE A 231 11.08 -6.51 22.26
CA ILE A 231 10.30 -6.86 23.47
C ILE A 231 11.11 -6.59 24.74
N ARG A 232 12.42 -6.88 24.74
CA ARG A 232 13.29 -6.62 25.90
C ARG A 232 13.18 -5.18 26.40
N TYR A 233 13.11 -4.19 25.51
CA TYR A 233 13.01 -2.78 25.89
C TYR A 233 11.59 -2.35 26.29
N ALA A 234 10.58 -3.14 25.93
CA ALA A 234 9.23 -2.99 26.48
C ALA A 234 9.10 -3.62 27.88
N GLU A 235 9.84 -4.70 28.15
CA GLU A 235 9.83 -5.46 29.42
C GLU A 235 10.72 -4.89 30.52
N ASP A 236 11.86 -4.29 30.15
CA ASP A 236 12.87 -3.82 31.10
C ASP A 236 12.94 -2.28 31.09
N PRO A 237 12.32 -1.60 32.08
CA PRO A 237 12.39 -0.15 32.18
C PRO A 237 13.81 0.38 32.39
N GLU A 238 14.72 -0.41 33.00
CA GLU A 238 16.11 -0.01 33.24
C GLU A 238 16.94 -0.06 31.96
N ALA A 239 16.52 -0.85 30.97
CA ALA A 239 17.14 -0.90 29.65
C ALA A 239 16.94 0.40 28.84
N GLY A 240 16.09 1.34 29.29
CA GLY A 240 15.76 2.57 28.57
C GLY A 240 14.68 2.36 27.49
N TRP A 241 14.53 3.33 26.59
CA TRP A 241 13.55 3.26 25.49
C TRP A 241 14.04 4.04 24.27
N PHE A 242 13.78 3.52 23.07
CA PHE A 242 13.95 4.25 21.82
C PHE A 242 12.75 4.02 20.90
N PRO A 243 12.29 5.03 20.17
CA PRO A 243 11.21 4.85 19.20
C PRO A 243 11.64 3.97 18.03
N PHE A 244 10.73 3.14 17.55
CA PHE A 244 10.97 2.34 16.35
C PHE A 244 9.71 2.15 15.51
N ALA A 245 9.89 1.78 14.24
CA ALA A 245 8.81 1.27 13.40
C ALA A 245 9.22 -0.07 12.77
N TYR A 246 8.29 -1.02 12.77
CA TYR A 246 8.45 -2.33 12.17
C TYR A 246 7.53 -2.48 10.96
N LEU A 247 8.12 -2.80 9.80
CA LEU A 247 7.47 -2.85 8.50
C LEU A 247 7.71 -4.24 7.88
N PRO A 248 6.74 -5.17 7.99
CA PRO A 248 6.85 -6.48 7.40
C PRO A 248 6.35 -6.47 5.94
N PHE A 249 7.20 -6.84 4.99
CA PHE A 249 6.89 -6.79 3.56
C PHE A 249 6.00 -7.94 3.05
N ASP A 250 5.61 -8.88 3.91
CA ASP A 250 4.53 -9.84 3.65
C ASP A 250 3.13 -9.20 3.68
N SER A 251 3.04 -7.92 4.08
CA SER A 251 1.79 -7.18 4.08
C SER A 251 1.45 -6.58 2.71
N GLU A 252 0.24 -6.90 2.22
CA GLU A 252 -0.31 -6.38 0.96
C GLU A 252 -0.42 -4.83 0.87
N THR A 253 -0.31 -4.14 2.00
CA THR A 253 -0.42 -2.67 2.08
C THR A 253 0.90 -1.93 1.87
N LEU A 254 2.04 -2.62 1.86
CA LEU A 254 3.36 -2.02 1.68
C LEU A 254 3.82 -2.20 0.23
N ASP A 255 4.10 -1.10 -0.47
CA ASP A 255 4.72 -1.13 -1.80
C ASP A 255 5.99 -0.28 -1.83
N VAL A 256 7.13 -0.93 -2.08
CA VAL A 256 8.44 -0.28 -2.14
C VAL A 256 8.56 0.80 -3.22
N ARG A 257 7.72 0.72 -4.28
CA ARG A 257 7.68 1.72 -5.37
C ARG A 257 6.96 3.01 -4.98
N GLU A 258 6.15 2.95 -3.92
CA GLU A 258 5.34 4.06 -3.43
C GLU A 258 5.77 4.41 -2.00
N PRO A 259 6.75 5.33 -1.83
CA PRO A 259 7.38 5.59 -0.53
C PRO A 259 6.39 5.89 0.60
N PHE A 260 5.31 6.62 0.31
CA PHE A 260 4.30 6.96 1.31
C PHE A 260 3.63 5.73 1.95
N THR A 261 3.55 4.60 1.23
CA THR A 261 3.00 3.33 1.76
C THR A 261 3.89 2.73 2.85
N LEU A 262 5.19 3.05 2.85
CA LEU A 262 6.13 2.68 3.92
C LEU A 262 6.16 3.73 5.04
N LEU A 263 6.19 5.01 4.66
CA LEU A 263 6.36 6.12 5.60
C LEU A 263 5.13 6.35 6.47
N LEU A 264 3.91 6.18 5.94
CA LEU A 264 2.68 6.43 6.68
C LEU A 264 2.43 5.40 7.81
N PRO A 265 2.57 4.08 7.59
CA PRO A 265 2.54 3.12 8.68
C PRO A 265 3.65 3.37 9.71
N ALA A 266 4.86 3.71 9.28
CA ALA A 266 5.96 4.03 10.19
C ALA A 266 5.66 5.26 11.06
N ALA A 267 5.16 6.35 10.46
CA ALA A 267 4.72 7.55 11.16
C ALA A 267 3.61 7.24 12.17
N THR A 268 2.67 6.38 11.80
CA THR A 268 1.57 5.95 12.68
C THR A 268 2.10 5.18 13.90
N GLN A 269 3.01 4.24 13.69
CA GLN A 269 3.64 3.48 14.79
C GLN A 269 4.45 4.39 15.72
N LEU A 270 5.21 5.34 15.17
CA LEU A 270 5.96 6.32 15.95
C LEU A 270 5.03 7.25 16.74
N GLY A 271 3.92 7.68 16.15
CA GLY A 271 2.90 8.50 16.83
C GLY A 271 2.24 7.79 18.00
N ASN A 272 1.97 6.49 17.89
CA ASN A 272 1.43 5.68 18.99
C ASN A 272 2.41 5.59 20.19
N GLN A 273 3.70 5.83 19.96
CA GLN A 273 4.74 5.83 20.99
C GLN A 273 4.89 7.18 21.70
N ALA A 274 4.13 8.22 21.33
CA ALA A 274 4.20 9.53 21.98
C ALA A 274 3.91 9.46 23.50
N GLY A 275 3.11 8.49 23.95
CA GLY A 275 2.83 8.25 25.37
C GLY A 275 3.98 7.61 26.16
N ALA A 276 5.04 7.15 25.48
CA ALA A 276 6.20 6.51 26.10
C ALA A 276 7.23 7.49 26.69
N ALA A 277 7.10 8.79 26.39
CA ALA A 277 7.97 9.88 26.85
C ALA A 277 8.02 9.97 28.39
N GLN A 278 9.18 10.38 28.92
CA GLN A 278 9.44 10.49 30.36
C GLN A 278 10.03 11.84 30.75
N GLY A 279 9.73 12.28 31.97
CA GLY A 279 10.29 13.50 32.54
C GLY A 279 9.46 14.77 32.28
N PRO A 280 9.96 15.93 32.73
CA PRO A 280 9.20 17.20 32.70
C PRO A 280 8.88 17.69 31.28
N SER A 281 9.70 17.33 30.30
CA SER A 281 9.58 17.74 28.89
C SER A 281 8.62 16.86 28.08
N ALA A 282 8.18 15.72 28.63
CA ALA A 282 7.36 14.73 27.92
C ALA A 282 6.08 15.31 27.27
N PRO A 283 5.30 16.21 27.90
CA PRO A 283 4.14 16.80 27.25
C PRO A 283 4.49 17.64 26.03
N THR A 284 5.64 18.33 26.07
CA THR A 284 6.15 19.18 25.00
C THR A 284 6.69 18.34 23.85
N GLU A 285 7.49 17.30 24.13
CA GLU A 285 8.00 16.35 23.13
C GLU A 285 6.84 15.65 22.40
N ALA A 286 5.85 15.16 23.15
CA ALA A 286 4.66 14.53 22.57
C ALA A 286 3.84 15.51 21.72
N ALA A 287 3.78 16.80 22.07
CA ALA A 287 3.12 17.82 21.27
C ALA A 287 3.88 18.09 19.95
N ARG A 288 5.21 18.22 20.02
CA ARG A 288 6.05 18.39 18.81
C ARG A 288 5.94 17.23 17.85
N LEU A 289 5.93 15.99 18.36
CA LEU A 289 5.73 14.81 17.51
C LEU A 289 4.35 14.83 16.84
N ARG A 290 3.28 15.19 17.57
CA ARG A 290 1.94 15.36 16.97
C ARG A 290 1.93 16.42 15.87
N ASP A 291 2.59 17.56 16.09
CA ASP A 291 2.68 18.63 15.09
C ASP A 291 3.49 18.19 13.86
N ALA A 292 4.57 17.42 14.05
CA ALA A 292 5.34 16.82 12.96
C ALA A 292 4.50 15.81 12.16
N LEU A 293 3.74 14.94 12.83
CA LEU A 293 2.84 13.97 12.20
C LEU A 293 1.72 14.65 11.39
N GLN A 294 1.16 15.75 11.90
CA GLN A 294 0.16 16.52 11.17
C GLN A 294 0.75 17.13 9.90
N ARG A 295 1.94 17.74 9.98
CA ARG A 295 2.65 18.28 8.80
C ARG A 295 3.00 17.18 7.79
N PHE A 296 3.47 16.03 8.26
CA PHE A 296 3.73 14.87 7.41
C PHE A 296 2.46 14.37 6.71
N THR A 297 1.33 14.29 7.41
CA THR A 297 0.05 13.89 6.82
C THR A 297 -0.39 14.88 5.72
N SER A 298 -0.21 16.19 5.93
CA SER A 298 -0.43 17.19 4.89
C SER A 298 0.52 17.00 3.70
N ALA A 299 1.80 16.72 3.95
CA ALA A 299 2.79 16.46 2.89
C ALA A 299 2.45 15.20 2.07
N VAL A 300 1.87 14.16 2.69
CA VAL A 300 1.33 12.99 1.97
C VAL A 300 0.19 13.39 1.04
N GLY A 301 -0.73 14.26 1.50
CA GLY A 301 -1.79 14.83 0.67
C GLY A 301 -1.25 15.60 -0.53
N ASP A 302 -0.34 16.55 -0.28
CA ASP A 302 0.31 17.36 -1.31
C ASP A 302 1.09 16.50 -2.30
N TYR A 303 1.79 15.47 -1.82
CA TYR A 303 2.51 14.52 -2.65
C TYR A 303 1.55 13.80 -3.61
N ARG A 304 0.44 13.27 -3.10
CA ARG A 304 -0.60 12.60 -3.91
C ARG A 304 -1.23 13.55 -4.92
N ASP A 305 -1.54 14.78 -4.50
CA ASP A 305 -2.13 15.80 -5.36
C ASP A 305 -1.18 16.26 -6.47
N ARG A 306 0.10 16.50 -6.15
CA ARG A 306 1.14 16.84 -7.13
C ARG A 306 1.33 15.73 -8.15
N ARG A 307 1.41 14.46 -7.70
CA ARG A 307 1.51 13.34 -8.65
C ARG A 307 0.24 13.18 -9.49
N GLY A 308 -0.95 13.40 -8.90
CA GLY A 308 -2.22 13.43 -9.64
C GLY A 308 -2.35 14.60 -10.62
N ALA A 309 -1.74 15.75 -10.33
CA ALA A 309 -1.69 16.91 -11.21
C ALA A 309 -0.71 16.73 -12.38
N LEU A 310 0.40 16.01 -12.16
CA LEU A 310 1.40 15.70 -13.19
C LEU A 310 0.87 14.76 -14.29
N ARG A 311 -0.21 14.01 -14.03
CA ARG A 311 -0.98 13.28 -15.06
C ARG A 311 -1.76 14.19 -16.00
N ARG A 312 -2.11 15.41 -15.55
CA ARG A 312 -3.02 16.34 -16.23
C ARG A 312 -2.30 17.46 -16.97
N ARG A 313 -0.96 17.40 -17.06
CA ARG A 313 -0.16 18.33 -17.84
C ARG A 313 0.69 17.51 -18.79
N ALA A 314 0.57 17.67 -20.09
CA ALA A 314 1.70 17.51 -21.01
C ALA A 314 1.84 18.79 -21.84
N SER A 315 2.96 18.89 -22.57
CA SER A 315 3.40 20.02 -23.43
C SER A 315 4.33 21.09 -22.84
N ASP A 316 5.62 20.76 -22.56
CA ASP A 316 6.84 21.57 -22.90
C ASP A 316 8.20 20.86 -22.52
N VAL A 317 9.37 21.13 -23.16
CA VAL A 317 10.72 20.61 -22.71
C VAL A 317 11.09 21.23 -21.39
N GLU A 318 10.97 22.56 -21.29
CA GLU A 318 11.45 23.30 -20.12
C GLU A 318 10.68 22.86 -18.87
N GLN A 319 9.49 22.29 -19.08
CA GLN A 319 8.64 21.70 -18.06
C GLN A 319 8.91 20.22 -17.76
N ARG A 320 9.79 19.52 -18.49
CA ARG A 320 10.12 18.08 -18.28
C ARG A 320 11.24 17.85 -17.30
N VAL A 321 12.35 18.57 -17.44
CA VAL A 321 13.35 18.68 -16.37
C VAL A 321 12.63 19.21 -15.12
N ALA A 322 11.82 20.26 -15.26
CA ALA A 322 10.96 20.72 -14.17
C ALA A 322 9.93 19.70 -13.68
N ARG A 323 9.53 18.68 -14.47
CA ARG A 323 8.62 17.59 -14.04
C ARG A 323 9.36 16.51 -13.26
N LEU A 324 10.50 16.05 -13.75
CA LEU A 324 11.36 15.12 -13.03
C LEU A 324 11.89 15.79 -11.75
N ASP A 325 12.24 17.07 -11.82
CA ASP A 325 12.57 17.91 -10.66
C ASP A 325 11.35 18.11 -9.76
N SER A 326 10.15 18.30 -10.31
CA SER A 326 8.92 18.44 -9.51
C SER A 326 8.58 17.13 -8.80
N LEU A 327 8.71 15.98 -9.45
CA LEU A 327 8.55 14.65 -8.84
C LEU A 327 9.60 14.42 -7.76
N SER A 328 10.87 14.66 -8.09
CA SER A 328 11.99 14.52 -7.14
C SER A 328 11.83 15.49 -5.96
N SER A 329 11.35 16.72 -6.19
CA SER A 329 11.07 17.69 -5.12
C SER A 329 9.87 17.30 -4.26
N ALA A 330 8.88 16.62 -4.83
CA ALA A 330 7.76 16.07 -4.07
C ALA A 330 8.20 14.87 -3.21
N ASP A 331 9.04 13.99 -3.77
CA ASP A 331 9.68 12.91 -3.03
C ASP A 331 10.53 13.49 -1.87
N VAL A 332 11.41 14.45 -2.16
CA VAL A 332 12.26 15.12 -1.15
C VAL A 332 11.42 15.83 -0.08
N ALA A 333 10.37 16.57 -0.45
CA ALA A 333 9.50 17.23 0.53
C ALA A 333 8.78 16.23 1.44
N LEU A 334 8.34 15.09 0.89
CA LEU A 334 7.75 14.00 1.66
C LEU A 334 8.78 13.39 2.63
N TYR A 335 10.00 13.12 2.13
CA TYR A 335 11.09 12.57 2.95
C TYR A 335 11.53 13.54 4.04
N ASP A 336 11.56 14.84 3.74
CA ASP A 336 11.86 15.89 4.70
C ASP A 336 10.79 15.98 5.80
N ALA A 337 9.51 15.97 5.44
CA ALA A 337 8.45 15.97 6.43
C ALA A 337 8.51 14.71 7.32
N PHE A 338 8.89 13.56 6.78
CA PHE A 338 9.08 12.34 7.56
C PHE A 338 10.36 12.38 8.41
N ALA A 339 11.45 12.97 7.91
CA ALA A 339 12.67 13.17 8.68
C ALA A 339 12.40 14.03 9.93
N ASP A 340 11.53 15.04 9.84
CA ASP A 340 11.09 15.83 10.99
C ASP A 340 10.30 14.98 12.01
N VAL A 341 9.50 14.01 11.55
CA VAL A 341 8.82 13.03 12.42
C VAL A 341 9.85 12.16 13.13
N LEU A 342 10.86 11.66 12.42
CA LEU A 342 11.93 10.84 13.02
C LEU A 342 12.76 11.65 14.02
N GLU A 343 13.10 12.90 13.70
CA GLU A 343 13.86 13.79 14.57
C GLU A 343 13.11 14.09 15.87
N THR A 344 11.83 14.46 15.76
CA THR A 344 10.97 14.68 16.94
C THR A 344 10.69 13.40 17.72
N ALA A 345 10.58 12.25 17.05
CA ALA A 345 10.49 10.97 17.75
C ALA A 345 11.78 10.67 18.54
N ALA A 346 12.96 10.98 17.99
CA ALA A 346 14.24 10.78 18.68
C ALA A 346 14.32 11.54 20.02
N GLU A 347 13.59 12.64 20.18
CA GLU A 347 13.49 13.38 21.45
C GLU A 347 12.78 12.58 22.57
N ILE A 348 11.98 11.57 22.22
CA ILE A 348 11.19 10.74 23.16
C ILE A 348 12.01 9.58 23.74
N THR A 349 13.27 9.45 23.32
CA THR A 349 14.19 8.44 23.83
C THR A 349 14.40 8.57 25.35
N VAL A 350 14.55 7.43 26.02
CA VAL A 350 14.96 7.37 27.42
C VAL A 350 16.41 6.90 27.45
N PRO A 351 17.33 7.56 28.18
CA PRO A 351 18.73 7.14 28.26
C PRO A 351 18.90 5.64 28.53
N PRO A 352 19.93 4.98 27.97
CA PRO A 352 21.11 5.54 27.29
C PRO A 352 20.94 5.76 25.77
N TRP A 353 19.74 5.65 25.22
CA TRP A 353 19.50 5.72 23.77
C TRP A 353 19.45 7.16 23.27
N ASP A 354 19.82 7.33 22.00
CA ASP A 354 19.76 8.60 21.25
C ASP A 354 19.48 8.32 19.76
N THR A 355 18.57 7.38 19.49
CA THR A 355 18.34 6.82 18.16
C THR A 355 16.86 6.57 17.88
N VAL A 356 16.52 6.49 16.60
CA VAL A 356 15.23 5.96 16.12
C VAL A 356 15.53 4.81 15.18
N LEU A 357 14.75 3.73 15.27
CA LEU A 357 14.98 2.51 14.51
C LEU A 357 13.87 2.27 13.49
N LEU A 358 14.24 2.03 12.23
CA LEU A 358 13.35 1.44 11.23
C LEU A 358 13.76 0.00 10.98
N VAL A 359 12.78 -0.90 11.05
CA VAL A 359 12.96 -2.33 10.78
C VAL A 359 12.12 -2.71 9.57
N PHE A 360 12.78 -3.23 8.55
CA PHE A 360 12.17 -3.80 7.36
C PHE A 360 12.33 -5.31 7.41
N ASP A 361 11.26 -6.07 7.65
CA ASP A 361 11.31 -7.52 7.75
C ASP A 361 10.65 -8.18 6.52
N THR A 362 10.93 -9.47 6.35
CA THR A 362 10.50 -10.26 5.17
C THR A 362 10.92 -9.58 3.86
N PHE A 363 12.11 -8.96 3.84
CA PHE A 363 12.58 -8.16 2.71
C PHE A 363 12.73 -8.99 1.42
N GLU A 364 12.78 -10.33 1.50
CA GLU A 364 12.72 -11.19 0.32
C GLU A 364 11.52 -10.91 -0.59
N GLU A 365 10.38 -10.46 -0.04
CA GLU A 365 9.16 -10.14 -0.82
C GLU A 365 9.36 -8.99 -1.82
N VAL A 366 10.36 -8.14 -1.57
CA VAL A 366 10.71 -7.03 -2.46
C VAL A 366 12.04 -7.23 -3.19
N VAL A 367 12.89 -8.15 -2.72
CA VAL A 367 14.20 -8.47 -3.35
C VAL A 367 14.05 -9.22 -4.68
N TYR A 368 12.95 -9.95 -4.90
CA TYR A 368 12.70 -10.55 -6.21
C TYR A 368 12.43 -9.51 -7.29
N ARG A 369 12.13 -8.25 -6.95
CA ARG A 369 11.88 -7.21 -7.95
C ARG A 369 13.18 -6.80 -8.66
N ALA A 370 13.04 -6.12 -9.80
CA ALA A 370 14.19 -5.54 -10.48
C ALA A 370 14.95 -4.61 -9.52
N ALA A 371 16.28 -4.63 -9.52
CA ALA A 371 17.11 -3.74 -8.71
C ALA A 371 16.71 -2.26 -8.89
N GLU A 372 16.20 -1.92 -10.08
CA GLU A 372 15.73 -0.59 -10.45
C GLU A 372 14.43 -0.15 -9.74
N ASP A 373 13.59 -1.10 -9.30
CA ASP A 373 12.38 -0.80 -8.52
C ASP A 373 12.71 -0.44 -7.06
N LEU A 374 13.90 -0.84 -6.58
CA LEU A 374 14.38 -0.53 -5.24
C LEU A 374 15.13 0.81 -5.16
N LEU A 375 15.37 1.48 -6.30
CA LEU A 375 16.10 2.76 -6.36
C LEU A 375 15.46 3.83 -5.49
N GLY A 376 14.13 3.96 -5.58
CA GLY A 376 13.37 4.92 -4.78
C GLY A 376 13.49 4.64 -3.28
N PHE A 377 13.50 3.37 -2.88
CA PHE A 377 13.68 2.94 -1.49
C PHE A 377 15.08 3.28 -0.97
N TRP A 378 16.12 2.95 -1.72
CA TRP A 378 17.49 3.28 -1.32
C TRP A 378 17.73 4.79 -1.28
N SER A 379 17.21 5.53 -2.27
CA SER A 379 17.26 6.99 -2.31
C SER A 379 16.56 7.62 -1.10
N MET A 380 15.38 7.10 -0.72
CA MET A 380 14.66 7.50 0.49
C MET A 380 15.51 7.23 1.74
N LEU A 381 16.04 6.01 1.91
CA LEU A 381 16.87 5.68 3.08
C LEU A 381 18.11 6.57 3.17
N GLU A 382 18.80 6.78 2.06
CA GLU A 382 19.97 7.66 2.01
C GLU A 382 19.63 9.09 2.41
N HIS A 383 18.52 9.63 1.90
CA HIS A 383 18.03 10.97 2.27
C HIS A 383 17.75 11.08 3.76
N LEU A 384 17.01 10.11 4.32
CA LEU A 384 16.67 10.09 5.74
C LEU A 384 17.91 9.94 6.63
N GLN A 385 18.86 9.08 6.27
CA GLN A 385 20.10 8.88 7.04
C GLN A 385 21.05 10.08 6.94
N ARG A 386 21.08 10.79 5.81
CA ARG A 386 21.81 12.05 5.65
C ARG A 386 21.23 13.16 6.54
N ARG A 387 19.90 13.28 6.59
CA ARG A 387 19.18 14.24 7.46
C ARG A 387 19.28 13.90 8.94
N LEU A 388 19.19 12.62 9.28
CA LEU A 388 19.19 12.14 10.66
C LEU A 388 20.26 11.05 10.88
N PRO A 389 21.51 11.42 11.22
CA PRO A 389 22.58 10.46 11.50
C PRO A 389 22.31 9.51 12.69
N ARG A 390 21.31 9.83 13.51
CA ARG A 390 20.79 9.02 14.62
C ARG A 390 19.78 7.94 14.18
N LEU A 391 19.37 7.94 12.91
CA LEU A 391 18.53 6.91 12.33
C LEU A 391 19.29 5.58 12.21
N ARG A 392 18.71 4.51 12.72
CA ARG A 392 19.19 3.14 12.57
C ARG A 392 18.22 2.36 11.70
N VAL A 393 18.78 1.53 10.83
CA VAL A 393 18.00 0.71 9.90
C VAL A 393 18.43 -0.74 10.08
N VAL A 394 17.44 -1.62 10.21
CA VAL A 394 17.60 -3.07 10.17
C VAL A 394 16.76 -3.60 9.01
N ILE A 395 17.35 -4.43 8.15
CA ILE A 395 16.69 -5.10 7.05
C ILE A 395 16.85 -6.60 7.29
N ALA A 396 15.75 -7.33 7.42
CA ALA A 396 15.74 -8.77 7.66
C ALA A 396 15.08 -9.49 6.47
N GLY A 397 15.70 -10.59 6.01
CA GLY A 397 15.12 -11.39 4.94
C GLY A 397 15.89 -12.66 4.58
N ARG A 398 15.52 -13.36 3.51
CA ARG A 398 16.22 -14.58 3.04
C ARG A 398 17.46 -14.30 2.22
N GLY A 399 17.40 -13.27 1.38
CA GLY A 399 18.44 -12.90 0.44
C GLY A 399 19.40 -11.84 0.98
N ARG A 400 20.51 -11.66 0.25
CA ARG A 400 21.37 -10.49 0.43
C ARG A 400 20.91 -9.42 -0.55
N PRO A 401 20.25 -8.34 -0.11
CA PRO A 401 19.98 -7.22 -0.99
C PRO A 401 21.30 -6.62 -1.47
N ASP A 402 21.40 -6.33 -2.77
CA ASP A 402 22.54 -5.65 -3.38
C ASP A 402 22.15 -4.24 -3.82
N PRO A 403 22.63 -3.18 -3.13
CA PRO A 403 22.37 -1.79 -3.53
C PRO A 403 23.24 -1.32 -4.72
N ALA A 404 24.11 -2.18 -5.28
CA ALA A 404 25.20 -1.80 -6.18
C ALA A 404 24.82 -1.23 -7.57
N SER A 405 23.54 -1.04 -7.92
CA SER A 405 23.19 -0.41 -9.21
C SER A 405 23.17 1.13 -9.19
N THR A 406 23.05 1.80 -8.04
CA THR A 406 23.02 3.29 -8.01
C THR A 406 23.42 3.98 -6.71
N ALA A 407 23.29 3.35 -5.54
CA ALA A 407 23.55 3.99 -4.25
C ALA A 407 24.67 3.23 -3.53
N ALA A 408 25.83 3.87 -3.38
CA ALA A 408 26.98 3.31 -2.66
C ALA A 408 26.75 3.31 -1.13
N ILE A 409 25.59 2.80 -0.67
CA ILE A 409 25.28 2.66 0.74
C ILE A 409 26.00 1.39 1.22
N PRO A 410 27.03 1.50 2.08
CA PRO A 410 27.62 0.30 2.68
C PRO A 410 26.56 -0.44 3.50
N LEU A 411 26.59 -1.78 3.47
CA LEU A 411 25.70 -2.61 4.26
C LEU A 411 26.53 -3.44 5.25
N ARG A 412 26.11 -3.45 6.52
CA ARG A 412 26.64 -4.39 7.51
C ARG A 412 25.80 -5.66 7.46
N GLN A 413 26.42 -6.83 7.37
CA GLN A 413 25.69 -8.09 7.20
C GLN A 413 25.89 -9.03 8.39
N VAL A 414 24.81 -9.69 8.79
CA VAL A 414 24.78 -10.76 9.80
C VAL A 414 24.06 -11.95 9.20
N VAL A 415 24.70 -13.12 9.26
CA VAL A 415 24.12 -14.38 8.79
C VAL A 415 23.48 -15.09 9.97
N LEU A 416 22.18 -15.34 9.89
CA LEU A 416 21.47 -16.11 10.91
C LEU A 416 21.36 -17.58 10.47
N GLY A 417 22.22 -18.43 11.04
CA GLY A 417 22.27 -19.87 10.78
C GLY A 417 21.36 -20.67 11.71
N ASP A 418 21.61 -21.98 11.81
CA ASP A 418 20.96 -22.86 12.78
C ASP A 418 21.40 -22.53 14.23
N LEU A 419 20.66 -23.03 15.23
CA LEU A 419 21.10 -23.03 16.62
C LEU A 419 22.25 -24.03 16.80
N ASP A 420 23.12 -23.76 17.78
CA ASP A 420 24.08 -24.77 18.24
C ASP A 420 23.36 -25.92 18.95
N GLU A 421 24.10 -27.00 19.21
CA GLU A 421 23.54 -28.23 19.79
C GLU A 421 22.97 -28.01 21.20
N ASP A 422 23.64 -27.22 22.03
CA ASP A 422 23.22 -26.96 23.41
C ASP A 422 21.93 -26.12 23.45
N ASP A 423 21.83 -25.14 22.57
CA ASP A 423 20.65 -24.31 22.39
C ASP A 423 19.49 -25.10 21.76
N ALA A 424 19.78 -25.99 20.81
CA ALA A 424 18.77 -26.87 20.22
C ALA A 424 18.17 -27.84 21.25
N VAL A 425 19.02 -28.47 22.09
CA VAL A 425 18.59 -29.35 23.18
C VAL A 425 17.77 -28.58 24.21
N ARG A 426 18.22 -27.36 24.56
CA ARG A 426 17.51 -26.51 25.52
C ARG A 426 16.14 -26.07 25.01
N LEU A 427 16.03 -25.76 23.71
CA LEU A 427 14.74 -25.46 23.07
C LEU A 427 13.80 -26.68 23.13
N LEU A 428 14.29 -27.87 22.75
CA LEU A 428 13.48 -29.10 22.80
C LEU A 428 13.00 -29.42 24.23
N GLY A 429 13.85 -29.20 25.23
CA GLY A 429 13.46 -29.37 26.64
C GLY A 429 12.32 -28.44 27.06
N LYS A 430 12.37 -27.16 26.67
CA LYS A 430 11.26 -26.22 26.94
C LYS A 430 9.95 -26.61 26.27
N LEU A 431 10.04 -27.24 25.09
CA LEU A 431 8.90 -27.73 24.32
C LEU A 431 8.36 -29.09 24.79
N GLY A 432 8.78 -29.57 25.96
CA GLY A 432 8.27 -30.81 26.59
C GLY A 432 9.04 -32.09 26.24
N VAL A 433 10.22 -31.99 25.61
CA VAL A 433 11.12 -33.14 25.43
C VAL A 433 12.09 -33.21 26.62
N ASP A 434 11.58 -33.65 27.76
CA ASP A 434 12.28 -33.56 29.05
C ASP A 434 13.56 -34.43 29.15
N ASP A 435 13.67 -35.52 28.38
CA ASP A 435 14.88 -36.36 28.35
C ASP A 435 16.00 -35.71 27.52
N PRO A 436 17.11 -35.26 28.14
CA PRO A 436 18.21 -34.60 27.42
C PRO A 436 18.90 -35.52 26.40
N ALA A 437 18.88 -36.84 26.61
CA ALA A 437 19.45 -37.78 25.66
C ALA A 437 18.57 -37.92 24.42
N LEU A 438 17.23 -37.96 24.58
CA LEU A 438 16.27 -37.92 23.48
C LEU A 438 16.35 -36.59 22.73
N ALA A 439 16.35 -35.45 23.44
CA ALA A 439 16.47 -34.13 22.84
C ALA A 439 17.73 -33.99 21.97
N ARG A 440 18.88 -34.50 22.45
CA ARG A 440 20.13 -34.49 21.65
C ARG A 440 20.03 -35.36 20.40
N ARG A 441 19.42 -36.54 20.50
CA ARG A 441 19.18 -37.41 19.32
C ARG A 441 18.28 -36.71 18.31
N VAL A 442 17.18 -36.10 18.76
CA VAL A 442 16.25 -35.34 17.92
C VAL A 442 16.98 -34.21 17.21
N ALA A 443 17.73 -33.37 17.95
CA ALA A 443 18.47 -32.24 17.38
C ALA A 443 19.49 -32.68 16.31
N HIS A 444 20.26 -33.75 16.57
CA HIS A 444 21.18 -34.31 15.58
C HIS A 444 20.44 -34.86 14.33
N GLN A 445 19.22 -35.36 14.52
CA GLN A 445 18.45 -36.01 13.47
C GLN A 445 17.68 -35.04 12.58
N VAL A 446 17.20 -33.91 13.10
CA VAL A 446 16.37 -32.92 12.36
C VAL A 446 17.12 -31.62 12.02
N GLY A 447 18.29 -31.38 12.62
CA GLY A 447 19.10 -30.17 12.47
C GLY A 447 18.79 -29.09 13.53
N GLY A 448 19.58 -28.01 13.53
CA GLY A 448 19.50 -26.94 14.55
C GLY A 448 18.50 -25.83 14.22
N SER A 449 17.74 -25.93 13.14
CA SER A 449 16.72 -24.93 12.80
C SER A 449 15.65 -24.85 13.90
N PRO A 450 15.39 -23.67 14.49
CA PRO A 450 14.38 -23.50 15.55
C PRO A 450 13.00 -24.03 15.16
N MET A 451 12.59 -23.78 13.93
CA MET A 451 11.31 -24.25 13.41
C MET A 451 11.25 -25.79 13.28
N SER A 452 12.30 -26.42 12.74
CA SER A 452 12.37 -27.89 12.65
C SER A 452 12.33 -28.54 14.03
N LEU A 453 12.99 -27.94 15.01
CA LEU A 453 13.00 -28.42 16.41
C LEU A 453 11.63 -28.29 17.07
N ARG A 454 10.93 -27.15 16.89
CA ARG A 454 9.55 -26.95 17.36
C ARG A 454 8.61 -28.03 16.84
N LEU A 455 8.69 -28.29 15.54
CA LEU A 455 7.88 -29.31 14.91
C LEU A 455 8.22 -30.72 15.42
N ALA A 456 9.51 -31.06 15.55
CA ALA A 456 9.93 -32.34 16.07
C ALA A 456 9.47 -32.56 17.52
N ALA A 457 9.51 -31.52 18.36
CA ALA A 457 8.98 -31.58 19.72
C ALA A 457 7.46 -31.82 19.74
N SER A 458 6.69 -31.16 18.86
CA SER A 458 5.25 -31.41 18.73
C SER A 458 4.92 -32.87 18.34
N VAL A 459 5.72 -33.47 17.45
CA VAL A 459 5.56 -34.89 17.09
C VAL A 459 5.90 -35.81 18.27
N VAL A 460 7.01 -35.55 18.96
CA VAL A 460 7.43 -36.37 20.12
C VAL A 460 6.44 -36.27 21.29
N THR A 461 5.85 -35.09 21.53
CA THR A 461 4.83 -34.91 22.58
C THR A 461 3.50 -35.56 22.22
N ALA A 462 3.11 -35.55 20.94
CA ALA A 462 1.89 -36.20 20.46
C ALA A 462 1.99 -37.74 20.43
N GLU A 463 3.12 -38.30 19.98
CA GLU A 463 3.33 -39.74 19.81
C GLU A 463 3.89 -40.46 21.06
N GLY A 464 4.32 -39.69 22.07
CA GLY A 464 4.96 -40.18 23.29
C GLY A 464 6.47 -40.42 23.13
N ALA A 465 7.22 -40.44 24.24
CA ALA A 465 8.70 -40.43 24.29
C ALA A 465 9.42 -41.71 23.77
N GLY A 466 8.75 -42.54 22.95
CA GLY A 466 9.30 -43.79 22.41
C GLY A 466 10.05 -43.63 21.07
N ASP A 467 10.95 -44.57 20.77
CA ASP A 467 11.78 -44.63 19.56
C ASP A 467 10.98 -44.67 18.22
N HIS A 468 9.67 -44.96 18.28
CA HIS A 468 8.82 -45.08 17.08
C HIS A 468 8.58 -43.73 16.38
N GLY A 469 8.57 -42.62 17.12
CA GLY A 469 8.28 -41.29 16.55
C GLY A 469 9.40 -40.67 15.73
N LEU A 470 10.57 -41.31 15.70
CA LEU A 470 11.76 -40.82 14.99
C LEU A 470 12.26 -41.80 13.91
N GLN A 471 11.69 -43.00 13.77
CA GLN A 471 12.13 -43.96 12.75
C GLN A 471 11.91 -43.40 11.33
N GLY A 472 13.02 -43.22 10.58
CA GLY A 472 13.02 -42.85 9.15
C GLY A 472 13.46 -41.42 8.80
N LEU A 473 13.57 -40.51 9.79
CA LEU A 473 14.01 -39.14 9.56
C LEU A 473 15.55 -39.10 9.55
N SER A 474 16.22 -38.89 8.42
CA SER A 474 17.69 -38.78 8.42
C SER A 474 18.14 -37.66 7.49
N VAL A 475 18.53 -36.53 8.08
CA VAL A 475 19.00 -35.32 7.35
C VAL A 475 20.20 -35.63 6.44
N HIS A 476 21.02 -36.62 6.78
CA HIS A 476 22.18 -37.00 5.96
C HIS A 476 21.81 -37.68 4.62
N LYS A 477 20.55 -38.09 4.43
CA LYS A 477 20.06 -38.70 3.18
C LYS A 477 18.95 -37.90 2.50
N ILE A 478 18.30 -36.98 3.22
CA ILE A 478 17.09 -36.28 2.81
C ILE A 478 17.28 -34.79 3.15
N GLY A 479 17.09 -33.89 2.19
CA GLY A 479 17.26 -32.44 2.42
C GLY A 479 16.36 -31.89 3.54
N PRO A 480 16.73 -30.78 4.20
CA PRO A 480 16.05 -30.24 5.38
C PRO A 480 14.55 -29.92 5.16
N GLU A 481 14.17 -29.50 3.95
CA GLU A 481 12.76 -29.25 3.59
C GLU A 481 11.91 -30.54 3.59
N LEU A 482 12.47 -31.65 3.11
CA LEU A 482 11.78 -32.94 3.06
C LEU A 482 11.62 -33.59 4.45
N VAL A 483 12.55 -33.32 5.37
CA VAL A 483 12.46 -33.72 6.79
C VAL A 483 11.31 -32.97 7.47
N ARG A 484 11.18 -31.66 7.22
CA ARG A 484 10.03 -30.86 7.70
C ARG A 484 8.71 -31.37 7.14
N GLY A 485 8.63 -31.64 5.84
CA GLY A 485 7.42 -32.18 5.21
C GLY A 485 6.96 -33.54 5.80
N HIS A 486 7.90 -34.41 6.18
CA HIS A 486 7.57 -35.68 6.86
C HIS A 486 7.09 -35.48 8.30
N LEU A 487 7.72 -34.57 9.05
CA LEU A 487 7.28 -34.24 10.40
C LEU A 487 5.88 -33.62 10.39
N TYR A 488 5.57 -32.79 9.39
CA TYR A 488 4.23 -32.23 9.21
C TYR A 488 3.18 -33.28 8.86
N ARG A 489 3.51 -34.26 8.01
CA ARG A 489 2.59 -35.38 7.71
C ARG A 489 2.16 -36.11 8.99
N ARG A 490 3.10 -36.37 9.90
CA ARG A 490 2.81 -37.02 11.18
C ARG A 490 1.96 -36.16 12.12
N LEU A 491 2.20 -34.85 12.16
CA LEU A 491 1.37 -33.92 12.92
C LEU A 491 -0.08 -33.91 12.38
N LEU A 492 -0.25 -33.92 11.05
CA LEU A 492 -1.57 -33.98 10.41
C LEU A 492 -2.30 -35.29 10.68
N ASP A 493 -1.59 -36.42 10.74
CA ASP A 493 -2.17 -37.73 11.07
C ASP A 493 -2.82 -37.77 12.47
N HIS A 494 -2.50 -36.82 13.36
CA HIS A 494 -3.05 -36.71 14.71
C HIS A 494 -4.33 -35.87 14.84
N ILE A 495 -4.76 -35.16 13.80
CA ILE A 495 -6.05 -34.41 13.80
C ILE A 495 -7.17 -35.39 14.11
N HIS A 496 -7.95 -35.20 15.17
CA HIS A 496 -8.90 -36.20 15.65
C HIS A 496 -10.12 -36.40 14.73
N ASP A 497 -10.62 -35.32 14.12
CA ASP A 497 -11.75 -35.38 13.19
C ASP A 497 -11.31 -35.90 11.82
N GLU A 498 -11.95 -36.96 11.33
CA GLU A 498 -11.60 -37.60 10.04
C GLU A 498 -11.87 -36.70 8.83
N ASP A 499 -12.94 -35.90 8.85
CA ASP A 499 -13.29 -34.98 7.76
C ASP A 499 -12.27 -33.82 7.71
N VAL A 500 -11.91 -33.26 8.88
CA VAL A 500 -10.90 -32.19 8.96
C VAL A 500 -9.54 -32.70 8.52
N ARG A 501 -9.15 -33.92 8.92
CA ARG A 501 -7.92 -34.56 8.48
C ARG A 501 -7.89 -34.78 6.96
N ALA A 502 -9.01 -35.23 6.39
CA ALA A 502 -9.15 -35.44 4.95
C ALA A 502 -9.01 -34.12 4.15
N LEU A 503 -9.41 -32.98 4.73
CA LEU A 503 -9.28 -31.65 4.13
C LEU A 503 -7.92 -31.00 4.35
N ALA A 504 -7.31 -31.17 5.52
CA ALA A 504 -6.11 -30.43 5.93
C ALA A 504 -4.89 -30.73 5.04
N HIS A 505 -4.69 -32.00 4.68
CA HIS A 505 -3.53 -32.40 3.88
C HIS A 505 -3.64 -31.93 2.41
N PRO A 506 -4.71 -32.24 1.64
CA PRO A 506 -4.88 -31.71 0.28
C PRO A 506 -5.11 -30.18 0.26
N GLY A 507 -5.64 -29.62 1.34
CA GLY A 507 -5.86 -28.18 1.52
C GLY A 507 -4.63 -27.31 1.31
N MET A 508 -3.44 -27.84 1.58
CA MET A 508 -2.16 -27.12 1.42
C MET A 508 -1.80 -26.78 -0.03
N VAL A 509 -2.50 -27.36 -1.01
CA VAL A 509 -2.39 -26.95 -2.43
C VAL A 509 -2.93 -25.54 -2.64
N LEU A 510 -3.88 -25.10 -1.80
CA LEU A 510 -4.51 -23.80 -1.85
C LEU A 510 -3.75 -22.81 -0.97
N ARG A 511 -3.62 -21.56 -1.43
CA ARG A 511 -3.00 -20.48 -0.64
C ARG A 511 -3.97 -19.85 0.35
N ARG A 512 -5.27 -19.94 0.06
CA ARG A 512 -6.37 -19.40 0.88
C ARG A 512 -7.45 -20.45 1.06
N VAL A 513 -8.04 -20.53 2.25
CA VAL A 513 -9.17 -21.41 2.56
C VAL A 513 -10.30 -20.58 3.16
N THR A 514 -11.51 -20.78 2.66
CA THR A 514 -12.76 -20.18 3.16
C THR A 514 -13.84 -21.26 3.19
N PRO A 515 -14.97 -21.06 3.90
CA PRO A 515 -16.07 -22.01 3.86
C PRO A 515 -16.53 -22.32 2.43
N THR A 516 -16.54 -21.33 1.53
CA THR A 516 -16.94 -21.54 0.13
C THR A 516 -15.91 -22.33 -0.68
N ILE A 517 -14.62 -22.20 -0.36
CA ILE A 517 -13.55 -23.02 -0.95
C ILE A 517 -13.65 -24.46 -0.44
N ILE A 518 -13.94 -24.66 0.85
CA ILE A 518 -14.17 -26.00 1.40
C ILE A 518 -15.33 -26.68 0.66
N GLU A 519 -16.47 -25.99 0.53
CA GLU A 519 -17.66 -26.50 -0.14
C GLU A 519 -17.43 -26.81 -1.63
N ARG A 520 -16.78 -25.91 -2.38
CA ARG A 520 -16.74 -25.98 -3.86
C ARG A 520 -15.45 -26.55 -4.44
N VAL A 521 -14.36 -26.58 -3.68
CA VAL A 521 -13.03 -26.97 -4.18
C VAL A 521 -12.50 -28.17 -3.40
N LEU A 522 -12.40 -28.07 -2.07
CA LEU A 522 -11.76 -29.12 -1.27
C LEU A 522 -12.65 -30.35 -1.10
N ALA A 523 -13.91 -30.19 -0.69
CA ALA A 523 -14.80 -31.32 -0.46
C ALA A 523 -15.00 -32.18 -1.73
N PRO A 524 -15.20 -31.61 -2.94
CA PRO A 524 -15.25 -32.39 -4.17
C PRO A 524 -13.93 -33.08 -4.53
N ALA A 525 -12.77 -32.46 -4.25
CA ALA A 525 -11.46 -33.04 -4.56
C ALA A 525 -10.99 -34.10 -3.56
N CYS A 526 -11.51 -34.07 -2.33
CA CYS A 526 -11.17 -34.99 -1.24
C CYS A 526 -12.21 -36.10 -1.06
N ASP A 527 -13.11 -36.29 -2.04
CA ASP A 527 -14.19 -37.28 -2.01
C ASP A 527 -15.08 -37.18 -0.75
N LEU A 528 -15.40 -35.96 -0.31
CA LEU A 528 -16.35 -35.67 0.77
C LEU A 528 -17.71 -35.26 0.17
N PRO A 529 -18.61 -36.22 -0.13
CA PRO A 529 -19.84 -35.92 -0.84
C PRO A 529 -20.85 -35.14 0.03
N GLY A 530 -21.41 -34.07 -0.53
CA GLY A 530 -22.60 -33.42 0.02
C GLY A 530 -22.35 -32.47 1.20
N VAL A 531 -21.14 -31.92 1.34
CA VAL A 531 -20.86 -30.87 2.34
C VAL A 531 -21.76 -29.66 2.07
N SER A 532 -22.72 -29.44 2.96
CA SER A 532 -23.58 -28.25 2.93
C SER A 532 -22.81 -26.99 3.34
N SER A 533 -23.30 -25.81 2.98
CA SER A 533 -22.68 -24.55 3.39
C SER A 533 -22.57 -24.41 4.92
N ALA A 534 -23.50 -24.99 5.70
CA ALA A 534 -23.41 -25.03 7.16
C ALA A 534 -22.28 -25.94 7.65
N ARG A 535 -22.15 -27.15 7.08
CA ARG A 535 -21.05 -28.08 7.41
C ARG A 535 -19.69 -27.53 6.99
N ALA A 536 -19.62 -26.79 5.88
CA ALA A 536 -18.39 -26.13 5.46
C ALA A 536 -17.91 -25.06 6.46
N VAL A 537 -18.84 -24.35 7.12
CA VAL A 537 -18.51 -23.41 8.20
C VAL A 537 -18.02 -24.15 9.44
N GLU A 538 -18.64 -25.28 9.81
CA GLU A 538 -18.17 -26.12 10.92
C GLU A 538 -16.74 -26.63 10.69
N LEU A 539 -16.48 -27.21 9.50
CA LEU A 539 -15.15 -27.71 9.12
C LEU A 539 -14.11 -26.59 9.05
N PHE A 540 -14.52 -25.39 8.63
CA PHE A 540 -13.68 -24.21 8.67
C PHE A 540 -13.30 -23.82 10.10
N GLU A 541 -14.28 -23.78 11.02
CA GLU A 541 -14.04 -23.47 12.43
C GLU A 541 -13.19 -24.55 13.12
N GLU A 542 -13.36 -25.82 12.76
CA GLU A 542 -12.53 -26.91 13.27
C GLU A 542 -11.09 -26.80 12.76
N LEU A 543 -10.88 -26.55 11.46
CA LEU A 543 -9.55 -26.30 10.91
C LEU A 543 -8.91 -25.07 11.55
N GLN A 544 -9.67 -24.00 11.81
CA GLN A 544 -9.20 -22.81 12.49
C GLN A 544 -8.68 -23.07 13.92
N ARG A 545 -9.22 -24.09 14.62
CA ARG A 545 -8.76 -24.46 15.97
C ARG A 545 -7.36 -25.06 15.96
N GLU A 546 -6.90 -25.58 14.82
CA GLU A 546 -5.54 -26.09 14.62
C GLU A 546 -4.54 -24.95 14.38
N GLN A 547 -4.30 -24.14 15.42
CA GLN A 547 -3.40 -22.97 15.39
C GLN A 547 -1.94 -23.31 15.03
N SER A 548 -1.55 -24.58 15.15
CA SER A 548 -0.23 -25.08 14.72
C SER A 548 -0.08 -25.11 13.20
N LEU A 549 -1.19 -25.16 12.45
CA LEU A 549 -1.24 -25.38 11.00
C LEU A 549 -1.71 -24.15 10.22
N VAL A 550 -2.70 -23.41 10.74
CA VAL A 550 -3.33 -22.30 10.03
C VAL A 550 -3.40 -21.02 10.86
N SER A 551 -3.39 -19.88 10.17
CA SER A 551 -3.61 -18.54 10.73
C SER A 551 -4.80 -17.86 10.07
N LEU A 552 -5.56 -17.08 10.84
CA LEU A 552 -6.67 -16.28 10.33
C LEU A 552 -6.17 -14.94 9.75
N ASP A 553 -6.50 -14.66 8.50
CA ASP A 553 -6.19 -13.40 7.83
C ASP A 553 -7.26 -12.33 8.09
N LYS A 554 -6.95 -11.06 7.80
CA LYS A 554 -7.81 -9.89 8.03
C LYS A 554 -9.15 -9.97 7.29
N ASP A 555 -9.19 -10.66 6.16
CA ASP A 555 -10.40 -10.88 5.38
C ASP A 555 -11.26 -12.05 5.91
N GLY A 556 -10.80 -12.72 6.96
CA GLY A 556 -11.47 -13.87 7.57
C GLY A 556 -11.19 -15.20 6.87
N SER A 557 -10.24 -15.26 5.94
CA SER A 557 -9.78 -16.52 5.34
C SER A 557 -8.68 -17.18 6.19
N LEU A 558 -8.52 -18.50 6.03
CA LEU A 558 -7.42 -19.24 6.66
C LEU A 558 -6.28 -19.38 5.67
N HIS A 559 -5.08 -19.12 6.16
CA HIS A 559 -3.83 -19.39 5.46
C HIS A 559 -3.08 -20.50 6.18
N TYR A 560 -2.63 -21.51 5.42
CA TYR A 560 -1.65 -22.43 5.96
C TYR A 560 -0.35 -21.68 6.18
N ARG A 561 0.26 -21.90 7.33
CA ARG A 561 1.57 -21.34 7.61
C ARG A 561 2.56 -21.78 6.51
N GLU A 562 3.23 -20.82 5.86
CA GLU A 562 3.99 -21.09 4.62
C GLU A 562 5.15 -22.05 4.80
N ASP A 563 5.74 -21.99 5.99
CA ASP A 563 6.82 -22.83 6.46
C ASP A 563 6.41 -24.32 6.51
N VAL A 564 5.11 -24.60 6.64
CA VAL A 564 4.47 -25.91 6.52
C VAL A 564 4.07 -26.23 5.09
N ARG A 565 3.36 -25.29 4.47
CA ARG A 565 2.69 -25.49 3.19
C ARG A 565 3.67 -25.84 2.09
N ARG A 566 4.78 -25.10 1.97
CA ARG A 566 5.74 -25.26 0.87
C ARG A 566 6.41 -26.65 0.85
N PRO A 567 6.98 -27.15 1.96
CA PRO A 567 7.50 -28.51 2.01
C PRO A 567 6.48 -29.59 1.66
N VAL A 568 5.26 -29.48 2.21
CA VAL A 568 4.20 -30.48 1.99
C VAL A 568 3.68 -30.42 0.56
N LEU A 569 3.61 -29.24 -0.07
CA LEU A 569 3.23 -29.09 -1.47
C LEU A 569 4.17 -29.87 -2.40
N GLN A 570 5.48 -29.84 -2.14
CA GLN A 570 6.45 -30.60 -2.93
C GLN A 570 6.24 -32.11 -2.79
N LEU A 571 5.94 -32.59 -1.57
CA LEU A 571 5.62 -33.99 -1.31
C LEU A 571 4.31 -34.41 -1.98
N LEU A 572 3.26 -33.60 -1.87
CA LEU A 572 1.95 -33.82 -2.49
C LEU A 572 2.05 -33.90 -4.01
N ALA A 573 2.83 -33.02 -4.63
CA ALA A 573 3.04 -33.01 -6.07
C ALA A 573 3.73 -34.30 -6.56
N HIS A 574 4.55 -34.93 -5.71
CA HIS A 574 5.20 -36.22 -5.99
C HIS A 574 4.27 -37.41 -5.71
N ASP A 575 3.64 -37.44 -4.54
CA ASP A 575 2.88 -38.60 -4.05
C ASP A 575 1.48 -38.71 -4.67
N ALA A 576 0.80 -37.59 -4.91
CA ALA A 576 -0.57 -37.53 -5.38
C ALA A 576 -0.79 -36.50 -6.52
N PRO A 577 -0.03 -36.57 -7.63
CA PRO A 577 -0.05 -35.56 -8.68
C PRO A 577 -1.43 -35.36 -9.35
N ALA A 578 -2.26 -36.42 -9.39
CA ALA A 578 -3.61 -36.33 -9.95
C ALA A 578 -4.55 -35.50 -9.07
N SER A 579 -4.51 -35.70 -7.75
CA SER A 579 -5.32 -34.94 -6.78
C SER A 579 -4.89 -33.47 -6.75
N VAL A 580 -3.59 -33.20 -6.75
CA VAL A 580 -3.04 -31.83 -6.82
C VAL A 580 -3.53 -31.10 -8.07
N ARG A 581 -3.43 -31.74 -9.25
CA ARG A 581 -3.95 -31.15 -10.50
C ARG A 581 -5.45 -30.88 -10.45
N LEU A 582 -6.23 -31.79 -9.87
CA LEU A 582 -7.68 -31.62 -9.73
C LEU A 582 -8.03 -30.42 -8.84
N LEU A 583 -7.32 -30.25 -7.72
CA LEU A 583 -7.47 -29.10 -6.82
C LEU A 583 -7.18 -27.77 -7.52
N HIS A 584 -6.08 -27.69 -8.28
CA HIS A 584 -5.81 -26.48 -9.08
C HIS A 584 -6.91 -26.22 -10.10
N ALA A 585 -7.46 -27.26 -10.75
CA ALA A 585 -8.55 -27.10 -11.73
C ALA A 585 -9.83 -26.56 -11.09
N TYR A 586 -10.27 -27.12 -9.95
CA TYR A 586 -11.44 -26.63 -9.22
C TYR A 586 -11.22 -25.22 -8.66
N ALA A 587 -10.00 -24.89 -8.22
CA ALA A 587 -9.68 -23.53 -7.79
C ALA A 587 -9.79 -22.52 -8.95
N VAL A 588 -9.32 -22.86 -10.15
CA VAL A 588 -9.49 -22.01 -11.34
C VAL A 588 -10.98 -21.77 -11.63
N GLU A 589 -11.81 -22.81 -11.59
CA GLU A 589 -13.26 -22.69 -11.81
C GLU A 589 -13.93 -21.80 -10.76
N HIS A 590 -13.55 -21.95 -9.48
CA HIS A 590 -14.06 -21.15 -8.38
C HIS A 590 -13.78 -19.65 -8.58
N TYR A 591 -12.56 -19.29 -8.99
CA TYR A 591 -12.16 -17.88 -9.14
C TYR A 591 -12.55 -17.25 -10.49
N LEU A 592 -12.94 -18.05 -11.48
CA LEU A 592 -13.18 -17.62 -12.87
C LEU A 592 -14.10 -16.40 -13.01
N HIS A 593 -15.13 -16.31 -12.14
CA HIS A 593 -16.17 -15.29 -12.20
C HIS A 593 -15.87 -14.05 -11.36
N SER A 594 -14.74 -14.01 -10.65
CA SER A 594 -14.37 -12.87 -9.82
C SER A 594 -13.50 -11.86 -10.58
N ALA A 595 -13.78 -10.57 -10.33
CA ALA A 595 -13.04 -9.44 -10.89
C ALA A 595 -12.14 -8.75 -9.84
N ALA A 596 -12.14 -9.19 -8.59
CA ALA A 596 -11.29 -8.62 -7.55
C ALA A 596 -9.80 -8.99 -7.82
N PRO A 597 -8.84 -8.06 -7.71
CA PRO A 597 -7.43 -8.34 -7.99
C PRO A 597 -6.85 -9.51 -7.19
N ALA A 598 -7.18 -9.63 -5.89
CA ALA A 598 -6.72 -10.75 -5.06
C ALA A 598 -7.23 -12.10 -5.56
N HIS A 599 -8.52 -12.20 -5.90
CA HIS A 599 -9.10 -13.41 -6.48
C HIS A 599 -8.54 -13.71 -7.87
N ARG A 600 -8.25 -12.67 -8.67
CA ARG A 600 -7.60 -12.84 -9.98
C ARG A 600 -6.18 -13.38 -9.84
N ALA A 601 -5.44 -12.94 -8.83
CA ALA A 601 -4.13 -13.49 -8.53
C ALA A 601 -4.21 -14.97 -8.15
N GLU A 602 -5.19 -15.39 -7.35
CA GLU A 602 -5.40 -16.82 -7.07
C GLU A 602 -5.71 -17.61 -8.36
N GLU A 603 -6.59 -17.10 -9.22
CA GLU A 603 -6.87 -17.73 -10.52
C GLU A 603 -5.57 -17.91 -11.33
N LEU A 604 -4.78 -16.85 -11.49
CA LEU A 604 -3.52 -16.87 -12.24
C LEU A 604 -2.52 -17.84 -11.64
N TYR A 605 -2.38 -17.87 -10.31
CA TYR A 605 -1.52 -18.83 -9.61
C TYR A 605 -1.88 -20.28 -9.94
N HIS A 606 -3.16 -20.65 -9.81
CA HIS A 606 -3.59 -22.02 -10.10
C HIS A 606 -3.45 -22.38 -11.59
N ARG A 607 -3.66 -21.43 -12.52
CA ARG A 607 -3.40 -21.63 -13.96
C ARG A 607 -1.93 -21.84 -14.28
N MET A 608 -1.03 -21.07 -13.64
CA MET A 608 0.41 -21.25 -13.77
C MET A 608 0.86 -22.59 -13.19
N MET A 609 0.29 -23.04 -12.07
CA MET A 609 0.56 -24.37 -11.52
C MET A 609 0.11 -25.51 -12.45
N LEU A 610 -0.95 -25.29 -13.24
CA LEU A 610 -1.40 -26.20 -14.31
C LEU A 610 -0.58 -26.09 -15.60
N ALA A 611 0.44 -25.23 -15.65
CA ALA A 611 1.25 -24.93 -16.82
C ALA A 611 0.42 -24.54 -18.05
N GLN A 612 -0.64 -23.75 -17.86
CA GLN A 612 -1.42 -23.21 -18.96
C GLN A 612 -0.57 -22.28 -19.84
N PRO A 613 -0.89 -22.19 -21.15
CA PRO A 613 -0.05 -21.46 -22.08
C PRO A 613 -0.17 -19.93 -21.89
N PRO A 614 0.89 -19.16 -22.20
CA PRO A 614 0.96 -17.72 -21.98
C PRO A 614 -0.24 -16.91 -22.46
N GLU A 615 -0.83 -17.27 -23.60
CA GLU A 615 -1.96 -16.53 -24.18
C GLU A 615 -3.18 -16.55 -23.26
N GLN A 616 -3.42 -17.67 -22.57
CA GLN A 616 -4.52 -17.79 -21.60
C GLN A 616 -4.25 -17.03 -20.30
N LEU A 617 -2.98 -16.83 -19.95
CA LEU A 617 -2.58 -16.07 -18.78
C LEU A 617 -2.66 -14.56 -19.05
N ASP A 618 -2.20 -14.14 -20.23
CA ASP A 618 -2.23 -12.74 -20.68
C ASP A 618 -3.66 -12.19 -20.73
N ASP A 619 -4.62 -12.96 -21.25
CA ASP A 619 -6.05 -12.58 -21.31
C ASP A 619 -6.68 -12.35 -19.92
N ARG A 620 -6.07 -12.92 -18.87
CA ARG A 620 -6.59 -12.87 -17.51
C ARG A 620 -5.83 -11.86 -16.64
N TRP A 621 -4.70 -11.34 -17.11
CA TRP A 621 -3.88 -10.39 -16.37
C TRP A 621 -4.64 -9.09 -16.09
N LEU A 622 -4.59 -8.63 -14.83
CA LEU A 622 -5.17 -7.35 -14.40
C LEU A 622 -4.10 -6.52 -13.70
N PRO A 623 -3.99 -5.21 -13.95
CA PRO A 623 -3.08 -4.36 -13.18
C PRO A 623 -3.35 -4.45 -11.67
N GLY A 624 -2.31 -4.60 -10.86
CA GLY A 624 -2.40 -4.72 -9.41
C GLY A 624 -2.46 -6.15 -8.87
N VAL A 625 -2.40 -7.17 -9.74
CA VAL A 625 -2.28 -8.60 -9.33
C VAL A 625 -0.85 -8.96 -8.91
N GLU A 626 0.14 -8.19 -9.37
CA GLU A 626 1.57 -8.42 -9.18
C GLU A 626 1.94 -8.60 -7.71
N ARG A 627 1.41 -7.74 -6.84
CA ARG A 627 1.66 -7.76 -5.39
C ARG A 627 1.24 -9.06 -4.70
N PHE A 628 0.32 -9.84 -5.28
CA PHE A 628 -0.19 -11.09 -4.72
C PHE A 628 0.51 -12.35 -5.32
N LEU A 629 1.36 -12.16 -6.33
CA LEU A 629 2.02 -13.26 -7.06
C LEU A 629 3.53 -13.33 -6.80
N ALA A 630 4.14 -12.27 -6.26
CA ALA A 630 5.59 -12.19 -6.04
C ALA A 630 6.12 -13.35 -5.18
N SER A 631 5.49 -13.58 -4.02
CA SER A 631 5.85 -14.66 -3.09
C SER A 631 5.69 -16.05 -3.68
N ALA A 632 4.84 -16.22 -4.70
CA ALA A 632 4.55 -17.52 -5.29
C ALA A 632 5.56 -17.96 -6.36
N ILE A 633 6.47 -17.07 -6.81
CA ILE A 633 7.36 -17.40 -7.94
C ILE A 633 8.22 -18.64 -7.68
N GLU A 634 8.69 -18.84 -6.46
CA GLU A 634 9.53 -19.99 -6.10
C GLU A 634 8.78 -21.33 -6.17
N GLU A 635 7.45 -21.30 -6.10
CA GLU A 635 6.59 -22.49 -6.11
C GLU A 635 6.25 -22.95 -7.52
N LEU A 636 6.29 -22.04 -8.51
CA LEU A 636 5.83 -22.31 -9.86
C LEU A 636 6.74 -23.29 -10.62
N PRO A 637 6.23 -23.98 -11.65
CA PRO A 637 7.06 -24.69 -12.62
C PRO A 637 8.02 -23.73 -13.36
N LEU A 638 9.21 -24.20 -13.76
CA LEU A 638 10.28 -23.35 -14.33
C LEU A 638 9.82 -22.48 -15.51
N GLU A 639 9.04 -23.03 -16.44
CA GLU A 639 8.51 -22.29 -17.59
C GLU A 639 7.60 -21.14 -17.17
N GLN A 640 6.80 -21.36 -16.12
CA GLN A 640 5.84 -20.40 -15.61
C GLN A 640 6.52 -19.34 -14.73
N ARG A 641 7.62 -19.71 -14.04
CA ARG A 641 8.52 -18.73 -13.41
C ARG A 641 9.07 -17.75 -14.42
N ARG A 642 9.49 -18.23 -15.60
CA ARG A 642 10.02 -17.36 -16.66
C ARG A 642 8.96 -16.40 -17.16
N TRP A 643 7.74 -16.89 -17.42
CA TRP A 643 6.63 -16.04 -17.84
C TRP A 643 6.28 -15.00 -16.77
N LEU A 644 6.09 -15.43 -15.51
CA LEU A 644 5.75 -14.53 -14.41
C LEU A 644 6.87 -13.51 -14.15
N ALA A 645 8.14 -13.92 -14.18
CA ALA A 645 9.28 -13.03 -14.01
C ALA A 645 9.38 -12.00 -15.14
N GLY A 646 9.14 -12.39 -16.39
CA GLY A 646 9.08 -11.46 -17.51
C GLY A 646 7.95 -10.44 -17.36
N ARG A 647 6.81 -10.86 -16.80
CA ARG A 647 5.65 -9.99 -16.55
C ARG A 647 5.88 -9.04 -15.37
N MET A 648 6.43 -9.54 -14.27
CA MET A 648 6.65 -8.83 -13.01
C MET A 648 8.01 -8.12 -12.89
N SER A 649 8.87 -8.22 -13.92
CA SER A 649 10.26 -7.69 -13.88
C SER A 649 11.09 -8.28 -12.74
N ILE A 650 10.98 -9.59 -12.47
CA ILE A 650 11.78 -10.23 -11.42
C ILE A 650 13.21 -10.49 -11.92
N GLU A 651 14.22 -10.23 -11.07
CA GLU A 651 15.62 -10.42 -11.42
C GLU A 651 15.95 -11.92 -11.58
N LEU A 652 16.15 -12.36 -12.83
CA LEU A 652 16.63 -13.71 -13.15
C LEU A 652 18.15 -13.71 -13.30
N PRO A 653 18.87 -14.82 -13.08
CA PRO A 653 20.32 -14.86 -13.27
C PRO A 653 20.73 -14.37 -14.66
N ALA A 654 21.84 -13.61 -14.78
CA ALA A 654 22.31 -12.97 -16.03
C ALA A 654 22.49 -13.94 -17.23
N GLU A 655 22.66 -15.23 -16.96
CA GLU A 655 22.72 -16.28 -17.98
C GLU A 655 21.35 -16.56 -18.63
N VAL A 656 20.25 -16.34 -17.90
CA VAL A 656 18.87 -16.45 -18.40
C VAL A 656 18.50 -15.24 -19.28
N TYR A 657 18.98 -14.04 -18.94
CA TYR A 657 18.75 -12.82 -19.72
C TYR A 657 19.43 -12.83 -21.09
N ARG A 658 20.64 -13.40 -21.18
CA ARG A 658 21.37 -13.54 -22.46
C ARG A 658 20.64 -14.43 -23.47
N LEU A 659 19.73 -15.29 -23.02
CA LEU A 659 18.96 -16.22 -23.85
C LEU A 659 17.53 -15.73 -24.15
N ALA A 660 17.11 -14.57 -23.61
CA ALA A 660 15.79 -14.02 -23.88
C ALA A 660 15.65 -13.53 -25.34
N HIS A 661 14.46 -13.75 -25.93
CA HIS A 661 14.16 -13.20 -27.24
C HIS A 661 14.20 -11.65 -27.18
N LEU A 662 14.64 -11.01 -28.27
CA LEU A 662 14.95 -9.58 -28.29
C LEU A 662 13.79 -8.70 -27.76
N GLY A 663 12.55 -8.96 -28.18
CA GLY A 663 11.38 -8.19 -27.70
C GLY A 663 11.01 -8.41 -26.23
N GLU A 664 11.37 -9.55 -25.62
CA GLU A 664 11.20 -9.77 -24.18
C GLU A 664 12.23 -8.96 -23.38
N TRP A 665 13.48 -8.94 -23.86
CA TRP A 665 14.54 -8.12 -23.29
C TRP A 665 14.17 -6.63 -23.32
N GLU A 666 13.65 -6.14 -24.44
CA GLU A 666 13.28 -4.72 -24.59
C GLU A 666 12.19 -4.27 -23.62
N ARG A 667 11.18 -5.11 -23.36
CA ARG A 667 10.12 -4.81 -22.38
C ARG A 667 10.66 -4.74 -20.95
N LEU A 668 11.60 -5.61 -20.61
CA LEU A 668 12.22 -5.65 -19.28
C LEU A 668 13.14 -4.44 -19.07
N VAL A 669 14.01 -4.16 -20.03
CA VAL A 669 14.96 -3.04 -19.98
C VAL A 669 14.27 -1.69 -20.10
N GLY A 670 13.14 -1.61 -20.81
CA GLY A 670 12.36 -0.38 -20.93
C GLY A 670 11.87 0.16 -19.59
N ARG A 671 11.34 -0.70 -18.71
CA ARG A 671 10.94 -0.30 -17.35
C ARG A 671 12.13 0.18 -16.52
N ARG A 672 13.24 -0.57 -16.57
CA ARG A 672 14.50 -0.21 -15.89
C ARG A 672 15.02 1.15 -16.32
N ALA A 673 15.02 1.43 -17.63
CA ALA A 673 15.41 2.71 -18.19
C ALA A 673 14.53 3.86 -17.68
N LEU A 674 13.22 3.66 -17.51
CA LEU A 674 12.32 4.67 -16.96
C LEU A 674 12.55 4.94 -15.46
N GLN A 675 12.84 3.91 -14.67
CA GLN A 675 13.21 4.07 -13.25
C GLN A 675 14.57 4.75 -13.09
N LEU A 676 15.55 4.39 -13.91
CA LEU A 676 16.87 5.05 -13.94
C LEU A 676 16.75 6.51 -14.37
N LEU A 677 15.90 6.85 -15.35
CA LEU A 677 15.60 8.25 -15.68
C LEU A 677 15.13 9.07 -14.47
N ARG A 678 14.37 8.44 -13.55
CA ARG A 678 13.86 9.08 -12.34
C ARG A 678 14.90 9.17 -11.22
N TYR A 679 15.68 8.12 -10.98
CA TYR A 679 16.53 7.99 -9.79
C TYR A 679 18.04 7.92 -10.05
N GLY A 680 18.46 7.40 -11.21
CA GLY A 680 19.88 7.23 -11.60
C GLY A 680 20.38 8.29 -12.60
N GLY A 681 19.47 9.06 -13.20
CA GLY A 681 19.75 10.09 -14.18
C GLY A 681 19.95 9.56 -15.63
N PRO A 682 20.04 10.47 -16.61
CA PRO A 682 20.04 10.10 -18.03
C PRO A 682 21.26 9.30 -18.50
N ALA A 683 22.43 9.48 -17.88
CA ALA A 683 23.66 8.77 -18.27
C ALA A 683 23.59 7.26 -17.98
N ALA A 684 23.10 6.88 -16.80
CA ALA A 684 22.95 5.47 -16.41
C ALA A 684 22.00 4.70 -17.35
N VAL A 685 21.04 5.42 -17.95
CA VAL A 685 20.12 4.84 -18.94
C VAL A 685 20.83 4.49 -20.23
N LEU A 686 21.75 5.34 -20.71
CA LEU A 686 22.53 5.02 -21.90
C LEU A 686 23.47 3.83 -21.65
N ASP A 687 24.07 3.75 -20.47
CA ASP A 687 24.92 2.63 -20.10
C ASP A 687 24.12 1.31 -20.13
N LEU A 688 22.94 1.29 -19.50
CA LEU A 688 22.02 0.14 -19.54
C LEU A 688 21.61 -0.24 -20.97
N LEU A 689 21.22 0.74 -21.80
CA LEU A 689 20.77 0.50 -23.16
C LEU A 689 21.91 0.07 -24.10
N SER A 690 23.16 0.35 -23.74
CA SER A 690 24.36 -0.05 -24.47
C SER A 690 24.77 -1.51 -24.25
N GLU A 691 24.25 -2.17 -23.19
CA GLU A 691 24.52 -3.58 -22.91
C GLU A 691 24.14 -4.50 -24.09
N ARG A 692 23.11 -4.09 -24.83
CA ARG A 692 22.67 -4.78 -26.05
C ARG A 692 22.18 -3.74 -27.06
N PRO A 693 22.86 -3.53 -28.19
CA PRO A 693 22.49 -2.47 -29.15
C PRO A 693 21.38 -2.87 -30.13
N GLU A 694 21.11 -4.16 -30.33
CA GLU A 694 20.07 -4.58 -31.27
C GLU A 694 18.68 -4.15 -30.79
N ARG A 695 17.79 -3.83 -31.75
CA ARG A 695 16.40 -3.42 -31.47
C ARG A 695 15.44 -4.18 -32.37
N THR A 696 14.23 -4.44 -31.88
CA THR A 696 13.14 -4.88 -32.77
C THR A 696 12.62 -3.69 -33.61
N PRO A 697 12.10 -3.93 -34.83
CA PRO A 697 11.49 -2.87 -35.62
C PRO A 697 10.31 -2.23 -34.88
N GLY A 698 10.42 -0.92 -34.58
CA GLY A 698 9.42 -0.19 -33.80
C GLY A 698 9.55 -0.33 -32.27
N SER A 699 10.71 -0.75 -31.78
CA SER A 699 11.01 -0.85 -30.35
C SER A 699 10.78 0.48 -29.60
N PRO A 700 10.07 0.46 -28.45
CA PRO A 700 9.94 1.62 -27.57
C PRO A 700 11.28 2.17 -27.07
N LEU A 701 12.31 1.31 -26.95
CA LEU A 701 13.62 1.73 -26.46
C LEU A 701 14.30 2.76 -27.35
N SER A 702 14.05 2.73 -28.66
CA SER A 702 14.60 3.73 -29.58
C SER A 702 14.09 5.14 -29.26
N ALA A 703 12.82 5.24 -28.85
CA ALA A 703 12.22 6.51 -28.43
C ALA A 703 12.74 6.97 -27.06
N VAL A 704 12.96 6.03 -26.12
CA VAL A 704 13.54 6.32 -24.79
C VAL A 704 14.98 6.81 -24.94
N GLU A 705 15.80 6.09 -25.70
CA GLU A 705 17.21 6.41 -25.95
C GLU A 705 17.39 7.74 -26.67
N ALA A 706 16.60 7.99 -27.74
CA ALA A 706 16.61 9.27 -28.43
C ALA A 706 16.23 10.44 -27.51
N ARG A 707 15.30 10.21 -26.57
CA ARG A 707 14.90 11.22 -25.58
C ARG A 707 16.02 11.54 -24.61
N VAL A 708 16.66 10.50 -24.06
CA VAL A 708 17.83 10.63 -23.18
C VAL A 708 18.97 11.40 -23.87
N LEU A 709 19.23 11.12 -25.14
CA LEU A 709 20.25 11.81 -25.93
C LEU A 709 19.92 13.29 -26.14
N LEU A 710 18.65 13.62 -26.41
CA LEU A 710 18.21 15.02 -26.51
C LEU A 710 18.33 15.75 -25.16
N ASP A 711 17.97 15.10 -24.06
CA ASP A 711 18.09 15.66 -22.71
C ASP A 711 19.56 15.94 -22.35
N LEU A 712 20.48 15.07 -22.77
CA LEU A 712 21.93 15.23 -22.63
C LEU A 712 22.57 16.19 -23.65
N GLN A 713 21.77 16.94 -24.42
CA GLN A 713 22.25 17.87 -25.45
C GLN A 713 23.12 17.19 -26.53
N ARG A 714 22.79 15.96 -26.91
CA ARG A 714 23.44 15.18 -27.98
C ARG A 714 22.51 14.97 -29.19
N PRO A 715 22.09 16.05 -29.88
CA PRO A 715 21.08 15.95 -30.94
C PRO A 715 21.54 15.21 -32.20
N GLN A 716 22.85 15.22 -32.53
CA GLN A 716 23.38 14.41 -33.65
C GLN A 716 23.23 12.90 -33.42
N ASP A 717 23.50 12.44 -32.19
CA ASP A 717 23.40 11.02 -31.85
C ASP A 717 21.94 10.58 -31.87
N ALA A 718 21.05 11.40 -31.32
CA ALA A 718 19.60 11.18 -31.39
C ALA A 718 19.10 11.11 -32.85
N ALA A 719 19.55 12.03 -33.71
CA ALA A 719 19.18 12.04 -35.12
C ALA A 719 19.64 10.75 -35.84
N SER A 720 20.88 10.31 -35.60
CA SER A 720 21.44 9.10 -36.20
C SER A 720 20.68 7.83 -35.79
N LEU A 721 20.37 7.71 -34.50
CA LEU A 721 19.55 6.62 -33.96
C LEU A 721 18.15 6.60 -34.60
N LEU A 722 17.49 7.76 -34.64
CA LEU A 722 16.13 7.89 -35.16
C LEU A 722 16.06 7.64 -36.68
N ASP A 723 17.05 8.08 -37.44
CA ASP A 723 17.10 7.84 -38.89
C ASP A 723 17.23 6.32 -39.19
N GLY A 724 18.03 5.60 -38.40
CA GLY A 724 18.09 4.13 -38.46
C GLY A 724 16.76 3.47 -38.11
N ALA A 725 16.16 3.85 -36.97
CA ALA A 725 14.88 3.30 -36.53
C ALA A 725 13.73 3.58 -37.51
N LEU A 726 13.72 4.74 -38.17
CA LEU A 726 12.72 5.11 -39.18
C LEU A 726 12.92 4.38 -40.51
N ALA A 727 14.16 4.03 -40.87
CA ALA A 727 14.48 3.28 -42.10
C ALA A 727 14.04 1.81 -42.00
N GLU A 728 14.19 1.21 -40.82
CA GLU A 728 13.81 -0.19 -40.55
C GLU A 728 12.35 -0.33 -40.06
N PHE A 729 11.60 0.77 -39.98
CA PHE A 729 10.25 0.76 -39.42
C PHE A 729 9.27 -0.07 -40.29
N PRO A 730 8.51 -1.01 -39.71
CA PRO A 730 7.67 -1.91 -40.49
C PRO A 730 6.48 -1.18 -41.12
N ALA A 731 6.12 -1.55 -42.36
CA ALA A 731 5.03 -0.91 -43.10
C ALA A 731 3.65 -1.05 -42.43
N LEU A 732 3.43 -2.16 -41.70
CA LEU A 732 2.23 -2.41 -40.88
C LEU A 732 2.54 -2.25 -39.39
N GLY A 733 3.50 -1.40 -39.05
CA GLY A 733 3.90 -1.12 -37.67
C GLY A 733 2.91 -0.26 -36.89
N ASN A 734 3.13 -0.14 -35.58
CA ASN A 734 2.33 0.72 -34.71
C ASN A 734 2.42 2.20 -35.16
N PRO A 735 1.30 2.82 -35.59
CA PRO A 735 1.32 4.18 -36.12
C PRO A 735 1.64 5.22 -35.04
N GLY A 736 1.26 4.98 -33.79
CA GLY A 736 1.62 5.85 -32.66
C GLY A 736 3.12 5.87 -32.39
N ARG A 737 3.79 4.72 -32.48
CA ARG A 737 5.25 4.67 -32.35
C ARG A 737 5.95 5.37 -33.50
N LEU A 738 5.48 5.18 -34.74
CA LEU A 738 6.02 5.89 -35.89
C LEU A 738 5.92 7.41 -35.70
N ALA A 739 4.76 7.89 -35.24
CA ALA A 739 4.55 9.30 -34.95
C ALA A 739 5.48 9.81 -33.84
N GLU A 740 5.71 9.03 -32.78
CA GLU A 740 6.63 9.41 -31.71
C GLU A 740 8.08 9.55 -32.19
N LEU A 741 8.56 8.60 -33.02
CA LEU A 741 9.92 8.66 -33.58
C LEU A 741 10.08 9.86 -34.52
N LEU A 742 9.09 10.10 -35.40
CA LEU A 742 9.06 11.28 -36.27
C LEU A 742 9.09 12.57 -35.46
N TRP A 743 8.30 12.63 -34.39
CA TRP A 743 8.24 13.78 -33.48
C TRP A 743 9.58 14.03 -32.77
N LEU A 744 10.25 13.00 -32.25
CA LEU A 744 11.58 13.17 -31.65
C LEU A 744 12.62 13.63 -32.69
N ARG A 745 12.51 13.16 -33.93
CA ARG A 745 13.43 13.55 -35.00
C ARG A 745 13.21 14.99 -35.46
N THR A 746 11.97 15.49 -35.44
CA THR A 746 11.69 16.92 -35.75
C THR A 746 12.28 17.83 -34.68
N GLN A 747 12.29 17.41 -33.42
CA GLN A 747 12.95 18.14 -32.34
C GLN A 747 14.46 18.15 -32.48
N ALA A 748 15.08 17.00 -32.77
CA ALA A 748 16.50 16.93 -33.08
C ALA A 748 16.85 17.87 -34.24
N ALA A 749 16.10 17.82 -35.34
CA ALA A 749 16.28 18.70 -36.50
C ALA A 749 16.13 20.19 -36.15
N ALA A 750 15.22 20.54 -35.23
CA ALA A 750 15.06 21.91 -34.77
C ALA A 750 16.31 22.43 -34.03
N VAL A 751 16.88 21.63 -33.13
CA VAL A 751 18.10 21.97 -32.38
C VAL A 751 19.32 22.04 -33.31
N LEU A 752 19.37 21.16 -34.32
CA LEU A 752 20.44 21.13 -35.33
C LEU A 752 20.34 22.24 -36.38
N GLY A 753 19.22 22.98 -36.46
CA GLY A 753 19.00 23.98 -37.50
C GLY A 753 18.66 23.39 -38.88
N GLU A 754 18.26 22.12 -38.96
CA GLU A 754 17.93 21.42 -40.20
C GLU A 754 16.50 21.73 -40.68
N SER A 755 16.24 22.96 -41.13
CA SER A 755 14.87 23.42 -41.42
C SER A 755 14.14 22.61 -42.51
N SER A 756 14.85 22.18 -43.57
CA SER A 756 14.26 21.37 -44.65
C SER A 756 13.86 19.98 -44.17
N THR A 757 14.75 19.32 -43.43
CA THR A 757 14.51 18.00 -42.83
C THR A 757 13.35 18.06 -41.84
N ARG A 758 13.34 19.07 -40.95
CA ARG A 758 12.25 19.29 -39.98
C ARG A 758 10.90 19.42 -40.69
N LEU A 759 10.82 20.20 -41.77
CA LEU A 759 9.59 20.39 -42.52
C LEU A 759 9.08 19.09 -43.14
N ALA A 760 9.96 18.33 -43.82
CA ALA A 760 9.61 17.06 -44.44
C ALA A 760 9.08 16.04 -43.41
N LEU A 761 9.71 15.98 -42.22
CA LEU A 761 9.28 15.12 -41.13
C LEU A 761 7.93 15.55 -40.54
N LEU A 762 7.69 16.87 -40.40
CA LEU A 762 6.41 17.39 -39.91
C LEU A 762 5.25 17.05 -40.87
N HIS A 763 5.46 17.12 -42.19
CA HIS A 763 4.44 16.67 -43.15
C HIS A 763 4.12 15.18 -42.97
N ARG A 764 5.16 14.34 -42.90
CA ARG A 764 4.99 12.90 -42.68
C ARG A 764 4.28 12.61 -41.34
N LEU A 765 4.58 13.38 -40.29
CA LEU A 765 3.92 13.27 -39.00
C LEU A 765 2.44 13.65 -39.07
N VAL A 766 2.09 14.72 -39.77
CA VAL A 766 0.69 15.13 -39.99
C VAL A 766 -0.09 14.02 -40.70
N ASP A 767 0.50 13.38 -41.71
CA ASP A 767 -0.15 12.27 -42.43
C ASP A 767 -0.39 11.06 -41.52
N VAL A 768 0.60 10.67 -40.71
CA VAL A 768 0.49 9.53 -39.78
C VAL A 768 -0.53 9.78 -38.67
N THR A 769 -0.62 11.02 -38.18
CA THR A 769 -1.51 11.39 -37.06
C THR A 769 -2.97 11.64 -37.46
N ALA A 770 -3.25 11.88 -38.75
CA ALA A 770 -4.59 12.26 -39.22
C ALA A 770 -5.68 11.21 -38.95
N GLY A 771 -5.31 9.93 -38.83
CA GLY A 771 -6.22 8.81 -38.60
C GLY A 771 -6.15 8.19 -37.20
N MET A 772 -5.47 8.84 -36.24
CA MET A 772 -5.34 8.32 -34.88
C MET A 772 -6.64 8.46 -34.07
N HIS A 773 -6.79 7.64 -33.03
CA HIS A 773 -7.95 7.67 -32.14
C HIS A 773 -8.10 9.02 -31.43
N SER A 774 -7.03 9.51 -30.79
CA SER A 774 -6.99 10.86 -30.24
C SER A 774 -6.57 11.88 -31.30
N SER A 775 -7.26 13.03 -31.32
CA SER A 775 -6.90 14.14 -32.21
C SER A 775 -5.74 14.99 -31.67
N LEU A 776 -5.27 14.74 -30.43
CA LEU A 776 -4.23 15.53 -29.78
C LEU A 776 -2.89 15.49 -30.53
N ALA A 777 -2.43 14.29 -30.94
CA ALA A 777 -1.20 14.13 -31.71
C ALA A 777 -1.24 14.94 -33.02
N HIS A 778 -2.40 14.94 -33.67
CA HIS A 778 -2.62 15.66 -34.93
C HIS A 778 -2.66 17.18 -34.73
N VAL A 779 -3.34 17.65 -33.69
CA VAL A 779 -3.32 19.08 -33.30
C VAL A 779 -1.90 19.54 -33.02
N GLN A 780 -1.10 18.76 -32.30
CA GLN A 780 0.30 19.07 -31.99
C GLN A 780 1.18 19.12 -33.24
N ALA A 781 1.08 18.12 -34.12
CA ALA A 781 1.82 18.08 -35.39
C ALA A 781 1.49 19.28 -36.28
N LEU A 782 0.21 19.62 -36.43
CA LEU A 782 -0.26 20.77 -37.23
C LEU A 782 0.17 22.11 -36.61
N THR A 783 0.17 22.20 -35.28
CA THR A 783 0.61 23.40 -34.55
C THR A 783 2.10 23.67 -34.77
N GLU A 784 2.93 22.62 -34.67
CA GLU A 784 4.36 22.73 -34.98
C GLU A 784 4.63 23.00 -36.47
N LEU A 785 3.91 22.36 -37.37
CA LEU A 785 4.03 22.62 -38.80
C LEU A 785 3.71 24.09 -39.12
N LEU A 786 2.63 24.63 -38.54
CA LEU A 786 2.26 26.02 -38.73
C LEU A 786 3.29 26.98 -38.12
N GLY A 787 3.94 26.60 -37.02
CA GLY A 787 5.08 27.33 -36.43
C GLY A 787 6.33 27.29 -37.31
N ALA A 788 6.63 26.17 -37.96
CA ALA A 788 7.75 26.05 -38.90
C ALA A 788 7.51 26.81 -40.22
N LEU A 789 6.24 27.06 -40.57
CA LEU A 789 5.79 27.84 -41.73
C LEU A 789 5.55 29.33 -41.40
N ASP A 790 6.12 29.85 -40.29
CA ASP A 790 5.89 31.22 -39.84
C ASP A 790 6.19 32.24 -40.96
N PRO A 791 5.21 33.07 -41.39
CA PRO A 791 5.37 34.05 -42.46
C PRO A 791 6.53 35.02 -42.25
N ASP A 792 6.87 35.33 -40.99
CA ASP A 792 7.95 36.26 -40.66
C ASP A 792 9.33 35.65 -40.95
N SER A 793 9.44 34.32 -40.89
CA SER A 793 10.66 33.57 -41.17
C SER A 793 10.70 33.01 -42.60
N ARG A 794 9.53 32.71 -43.19
CA ARG A 794 9.36 32.14 -44.53
C ARG A 794 8.20 32.80 -45.30
N PRO A 795 8.46 33.96 -45.95
CA PRO A 795 7.44 34.68 -46.71
C PRO A 795 6.87 33.88 -47.90
N ASP A 796 7.64 32.92 -48.42
CA ASP A 796 7.27 32.00 -49.49
C ASP A 796 6.29 30.90 -49.04
N ALA A 797 6.21 30.62 -47.74
CA ALA A 797 5.37 29.57 -47.15
C ALA A 797 3.92 30.01 -46.85
N VAL A 798 3.55 31.28 -47.11
CA VAL A 798 2.22 31.84 -46.77
C VAL A 798 1.07 31.03 -47.38
N GLY A 799 1.22 30.60 -48.64
CA GLY A 799 0.20 29.81 -49.33
C GLY A 799 0.04 28.40 -48.76
N GLU A 800 1.09 27.83 -48.18
CA GLU A 800 1.07 26.52 -47.52
C GLU A 800 0.48 26.63 -46.10
N ALA A 801 0.92 27.62 -45.32
CA ALA A 801 0.32 27.95 -44.02
C ALA A 801 -1.20 28.19 -44.15
N GLY A 802 -1.66 28.78 -45.25
CA GLY A 802 -3.08 28.94 -45.58
C GLY A 802 -3.85 27.63 -45.74
N ARG A 803 -3.20 26.52 -46.14
CA ARG A 803 -3.81 25.18 -46.25
C ARG A 803 -3.79 24.41 -44.93
N VAL A 804 -2.78 24.66 -44.09
CA VAL A 804 -2.63 24.00 -42.77
C VAL A 804 -3.64 24.55 -41.75
N ARG A 805 -3.92 25.87 -41.77
CA ARG A 805 -4.86 26.51 -40.84
C ARG A 805 -6.27 25.86 -40.79
N PRO A 806 -6.95 25.59 -41.92
CA PRO A 806 -8.23 24.88 -41.91
C PRO A 806 -8.16 23.49 -41.27
N ALA A 807 -7.09 22.74 -41.53
CA ALA A 807 -6.90 21.41 -40.94
C ALA A 807 -6.75 21.50 -39.41
N LEU A 808 -5.96 22.47 -38.91
CA LEU A 808 -5.80 22.70 -37.47
C LEU A 808 -7.11 23.13 -36.82
N ALA A 809 -7.88 24.02 -37.44
CA ALA A 809 -9.19 24.42 -36.95
C ALA A 809 -10.16 23.23 -36.86
N GLN A 810 -10.16 22.37 -37.87
CA GLN A 810 -11.00 21.17 -37.89
C GLN A 810 -10.59 20.17 -36.80
N ALA A 811 -9.29 19.95 -36.60
CA ALA A 811 -8.76 19.06 -35.58
C ALA A 811 -9.10 19.55 -34.17
N LEU A 812 -8.91 20.84 -33.89
CA LEU A 812 -9.31 21.48 -32.63
C LEU A 812 -10.81 21.36 -32.35
N GLY A 813 -11.65 21.47 -33.38
CA GLY A 813 -13.10 21.31 -33.25
C GLY A 813 -13.58 19.89 -32.95
N ARG A 814 -12.71 18.87 -33.14
CA ARG A 814 -13.01 17.46 -32.84
C ARG A 814 -12.60 17.03 -31.43
N LEU A 815 -11.80 17.83 -30.73
CA LEU A 815 -11.32 17.48 -29.39
C LEU A 815 -12.50 17.37 -28.40
N THR A 816 -12.45 16.33 -27.58
CA THR A 816 -13.37 16.15 -26.46
C THR A 816 -13.03 17.11 -25.31
N GLN A 817 -13.96 17.33 -24.38
CA GLN A 817 -13.68 18.14 -23.19
C GLN A 817 -12.58 17.51 -22.32
N ASP A 818 -12.46 16.19 -22.30
CA ASP A 818 -11.45 15.47 -21.53
C ASP A 818 -10.05 15.63 -22.14
N GLU A 819 -9.93 15.53 -23.47
CA GLU A 819 -8.68 15.82 -24.19
C GLU A 819 -8.25 17.29 -24.00
N ILE A 820 -9.19 18.23 -24.09
CA ILE A 820 -8.91 19.65 -23.83
C ILE A 820 -8.45 19.86 -22.39
N ALA A 821 -9.08 19.17 -21.43
CA ALA A 821 -8.71 19.26 -20.02
C ALA A 821 -7.34 18.66 -19.73
N THR A 822 -6.90 17.67 -20.51
CA THR A 822 -5.61 16.99 -20.36
C THR A 822 -4.46 17.81 -20.96
N GLU A 823 -4.69 18.47 -22.10
CA GLU A 823 -3.64 19.17 -22.87
C GLU A 823 -3.95 20.66 -23.10
N ARG A 824 -4.29 21.40 -22.03
CA ARG A 824 -4.73 22.82 -22.14
C ARG A 824 -3.66 23.73 -22.76
N SER A 825 -2.38 23.59 -22.40
CA SER A 825 -1.29 24.41 -22.95
C SER A 825 -1.10 24.20 -24.46
N LEU A 826 -1.16 22.95 -24.93
CA LEU A 826 -1.16 22.63 -26.36
C LEU A 826 -2.34 23.30 -27.08
N VAL A 827 -3.56 23.21 -26.52
CA VAL A 827 -4.75 23.83 -27.11
C VAL A 827 -4.59 25.36 -27.16
N ARG A 828 -4.03 25.98 -26.13
CA ARG A 828 -3.75 27.43 -26.10
C ARG A 828 -2.77 27.84 -27.19
N LEU A 829 -1.64 27.13 -27.31
CA LEU A 829 -0.65 27.39 -28.34
C LEU A 829 -1.22 27.18 -29.75
N ALA A 830 -2.00 26.12 -29.96
CA ALA A 830 -2.69 25.85 -31.21
C ALA A 830 -3.62 27.01 -31.60
N LEU A 831 -4.41 27.56 -30.66
CA LEU A 831 -5.24 28.74 -30.88
C LEU A 831 -4.41 29.98 -31.23
N VAL A 832 -3.28 30.20 -30.54
CA VAL A 832 -2.36 31.32 -30.83
C VAL A 832 -1.79 31.22 -32.25
N ARG A 833 -1.41 30.01 -32.70
CA ARG A 833 -0.89 29.77 -34.06
C ARG A 833 -1.97 29.88 -35.13
N LEU A 834 -3.20 29.46 -34.82
CA LEU A 834 -4.36 29.60 -35.70
C LEU A 834 -4.69 31.08 -35.97
N GLY A 835 -4.48 31.94 -34.97
CA GLY A 835 -4.68 33.38 -35.08
C GLY A 835 -6.15 33.79 -35.14
N PRO A 836 -6.46 35.07 -35.43
CA PRO A 836 -7.82 35.62 -35.36
C PRO A 836 -8.75 35.17 -36.49
N HIS A 837 -8.32 34.25 -37.36
CA HIS A 837 -9.05 33.81 -38.55
C HIS A 837 -10.30 32.97 -38.23
N TYR A 838 -10.39 32.38 -37.02
CA TYR A 838 -11.48 31.49 -36.60
C TYR A 838 -12.11 31.95 -35.27
N PRO A 839 -12.76 33.12 -35.24
CA PRO A 839 -13.21 33.75 -33.99
C PRO A 839 -14.28 32.93 -33.26
N SER A 840 -15.11 32.17 -33.98
CA SER A 840 -16.13 31.29 -33.38
C SER A 840 -15.51 30.11 -32.62
N LEU A 841 -14.43 29.51 -33.16
CA LEU A 841 -13.73 28.40 -32.51
C LEU A 841 -12.99 28.89 -31.26
N VAL A 842 -12.31 30.04 -31.35
CA VAL A 842 -11.67 30.68 -30.18
C VAL A 842 -12.71 30.95 -29.09
N ALA A 843 -13.87 31.51 -29.46
CA ALA A 843 -14.96 31.77 -28.52
C ALA A 843 -15.50 30.50 -27.85
N GLN A 844 -15.62 29.40 -28.59
CA GLN A 844 -16.08 28.11 -28.08
C GLN A 844 -15.10 27.50 -27.07
N LEU A 845 -13.79 27.57 -27.34
CA LEU A 845 -12.77 26.93 -26.51
C LEU A 845 -12.29 27.81 -25.35
N ALA A 846 -12.44 29.14 -25.45
CA ALA A 846 -11.98 30.10 -24.43
C ALA A 846 -12.40 29.77 -22.99
N PRO A 847 -13.66 29.36 -22.69
CA PRO A 847 -14.06 29.03 -21.32
C PRO A 847 -13.27 27.85 -20.72
N LEU A 848 -12.84 26.90 -21.56
CA LEU A 848 -12.14 25.69 -21.11
C LEU A 848 -10.65 25.91 -20.85
N VAL A 849 -10.04 26.88 -21.54
CA VAL A 849 -8.60 27.12 -21.50
C VAL A 849 -8.19 28.36 -20.70
N LEU A 850 -9.08 29.33 -20.47
CA LEU A 850 -8.79 30.53 -19.70
C LEU A 850 -8.91 30.32 -18.18
N PHE A 851 -9.77 29.42 -17.73
CA PHE A 851 -10.02 29.20 -16.29
C PHE A 851 -8.77 28.72 -15.53
N ASP A 852 -7.99 27.80 -16.10
CA ASP A 852 -6.73 27.39 -15.46
C ASP A 852 -5.66 28.49 -15.58
N LEU A 853 -5.63 29.20 -16.72
CA LEU A 853 -4.61 30.22 -16.97
C LEU A 853 -4.66 31.34 -15.92
N THR A 854 -5.87 31.70 -15.45
CA THR A 854 -6.04 32.64 -14.33
C THR A 854 -5.51 32.08 -13.02
N TYR A 855 -5.74 30.79 -12.75
CA TYR A 855 -5.18 30.11 -11.57
C TYR A 855 -3.65 30.03 -11.60
N LEU A 856 -3.06 29.75 -12.77
CA LEU A 856 -1.60 29.76 -12.96
C LEU A 856 -1.02 31.16 -12.74
N ALA A 857 -1.72 32.21 -13.20
CA ALA A 857 -1.31 33.59 -13.00
C ALA A 857 -1.36 34.00 -11.52
N ASP A 858 -2.42 33.63 -10.79
CA ASP A 858 -2.54 33.89 -9.35
C ASP A 858 -1.43 33.17 -8.55
N SER A 859 -1.09 31.95 -8.98
CA SER A 859 0.03 31.15 -8.44
C SER A 859 1.41 31.71 -8.80
N GLY A 860 1.50 32.74 -9.66
CA GLY A 860 2.75 33.35 -10.10
C GLY A 860 3.53 32.56 -11.14
N LEU A 861 2.91 31.54 -11.75
CA LEU A 861 3.53 30.69 -12.78
C LEU A 861 3.46 31.32 -14.18
N VAL A 862 2.53 32.25 -14.41
CA VAL A 862 2.38 32.98 -15.67
C VAL A 862 2.20 34.46 -15.38
N ASP A 863 2.90 35.33 -16.12
CA ASP A 863 2.71 36.78 -16.03
C ASP A 863 1.80 37.29 -17.16
N LEU A 864 0.54 37.58 -16.82
CA LEU A 864 -0.43 38.13 -17.75
C LEU A 864 -0.38 39.67 -17.84
N LEU A 865 0.34 40.35 -16.93
CA LEU A 865 0.37 41.81 -16.87
C LEU A 865 0.81 42.47 -18.19
N PRO A 866 1.80 41.96 -18.95
CA PRO A 866 2.21 42.56 -20.21
C PRO A 866 1.11 42.60 -21.28
N ALA A 867 0.15 41.68 -21.25
CA ALA A 867 -0.94 41.62 -22.23
C ALA A 867 -2.13 42.53 -21.87
N LEU A 868 -2.33 42.85 -20.58
CA LEU A 868 -3.53 43.56 -20.11
C LEU A 868 -3.76 44.95 -20.74
N PRO A 869 -2.75 45.81 -20.96
CA PRO A 869 -2.97 47.12 -21.57
C PRO A 869 -3.58 47.00 -22.97
N ARG A 870 -3.06 46.08 -23.79
CA ARG A 870 -3.52 45.87 -25.16
C ARG A 870 -4.90 45.20 -25.21
N VAL A 871 -5.18 44.28 -24.29
CA VAL A 871 -6.50 43.65 -24.15
C VAL A 871 -7.55 44.70 -23.75
N ARG A 872 -7.23 45.59 -22.81
CA ARG A 872 -8.12 46.68 -22.38
C ARG A 872 -8.43 47.67 -23.51
N GLU A 873 -7.41 48.07 -24.26
CA GLU A 873 -7.57 48.95 -25.42
C GLU A 873 -8.47 48.30 -26.48
N LEU A 874 -8.25 47.02 -26.78
CA LEU A 874 -9.00 46.28 -27.79
C LEU A 874 -10.49 46.08 -27.42
N LEU A 875 -10.78 45.96 -26.13
CA LEU A 875 -12.09 45.57 -25.60
C LEU A 875 -12.82 46.68 -24.83
N ALA A 876 -12.35 47.93 -24.91
CA ALA A 876 -12.85 49.06 -24.13
C ALA A 876 -14.37 49.26 -24.22
N ASP A 877 -14.96 49.08 -25.40
CA ASP A 877 -16.41 49.25 -25.63
C ASP A 877 -17.22 47.95 -25.46
N LEU A 878 -16.55 46.82 -25.22
CA LEU A 878 -17.16 45.48 -25.22
C LEU A 878 -17.27 44.88 -23.81
N LEU A 879 -16.50 45.37 -22.84
CA LEU A 879 -16.54 44.94 -21.46
C LEU A 879 -17.13 46.07 -20.58
N PRO A 880 -18.09 45.80 -19.69
CA PRO A 880 -18.66 46.82 -18.80
C PRO A 880 -17.57 47.50 -17.95
N SER A 881 -17.65 48.83 -17.84
CA SER A 881 -16.70 49.69 -17.10
C SER A 881 -16.83 49.63 -15.57
N ASP A 882 -17.81 48.91 -15.03
CA ASP A 882 -18.07 48.91 -13.59
C ASP A 882 -17.02 48.11 -12.80
N GLY A 883 -16.22 48.82 -12.00
CA GLY A 883 -15.56 48.29 -10.80
C GLY A 883 -14.32 47.40 -10.98
N ALA A 884 -13.43 47.70 -11.93
CA ALA A 884 -12.08 47.12 -11.84
C ALA A 884 -11.36 47.75 -10.63
N PRO A 885 -10.75 46.98 -9.71
CA PRO A 885 -9.89 47.57 -8.69
C PRO A 885 -8.78 48.36 -9.39
N ALA A 886 -8.54 49.60 -8.96
CA ALA A 886 -7.51 50.49 -9.51
C ALA A 886 -6.07 50.05 -9.16
N GLY A 887 -5.82 48.74 -9.01
CA GLY A 887 -4.54 48.17 -8.64
C GLY A 887 -3.91 47.36 -9.77
N ASP A 888 -2.61 47.53 -9.97
CA ASP A 888 -1.77 46.83 -10.97
C ASP A 888 -1.45 45.36 -10.59
N GLY A 889 -2.29 44.72 -9.76
CA GLY A 889 -2.03 43.38 -9.20
C GLY A 889 -2.62 42.21 -9.99
N ARG A 890 -2.12 40.99 -9.72
CA ARG A 890 -2.54 39.70 -10.31
C ARG A 890 -4.07 39.46 -10.32
N ALA A 891 -4.78 39.93 -9.28
CA ALA A 891 -6.24 39.88 -9.18
C ALA A 891 -6.97 40.56 -10.36
N THR A 892 -6.34 41.53 -11.02
CA THR A 892 -6.88 42.26 -12.16
C THR A 892 -6.92 41.42 -13.44
N ALA A 893 -5.99 40.49 -13.62
CA ALA A 893 -5.96 39.60 -14.78
C ALA A 893 -7.09 38.56 -14.76
N GLY A 894 -7.34 37.96 -13.59
CA GLY A 894 -8.46 37.03 -13.36
C GLY A 894 -9.82 37.65 -13.69
N VAL A 895 -10.07 38.85 -13.17
CA VAL A 895 -11.31 39.60 -13.42
C VAL A 895 -11.48 39.94 -14.90
N VAL A 896 -10.41 40.31 -15.62
CA VAL A 896 -10.48 40.60 -17.06
C VAL A 896 -10.81 39.34 -17.86
N ALA A 897 -10.18 38.21 -17.55
CA ALA A 897 -10.46 36.93 -18.22
C ALA A 897 -11.90 36.45 -17.99
N GLU A 898 -12.41 36.51 -16.76
CA GLU A 898 -13.81 36.17 -16.45
C GLU A 898 -14.81 37.04 -17.22
N ARG A 899 -14.54 38.34 -17.32
CA ARG A 899 -15.38 39.28 -18.08
C ARG A 899 -15.39 38.95 -19.56
N ILE A 900 -14.25 38.56 -20.14
CA ILE A 900 -14.16 38.12 -21.54
C ILE A 900 -14.98 36.85 -21.75
N VAL A 901 -14.86 35.84 -20.88
CA VAL A 901 -15.64 34.60 -20.95
C VAL A 901 -17.15 34.88 -20.84
N SER A 902 -17.55 35.75 -19.91
CA SER A 902 -18.96 36.16 -19.75
C SER A 902 -19.50 36.95 -20.97
N ALA A 903 -18.67 37.80 -21.58
CA ALA A 903 -19.04 38.53 -22.80
C ALA A 903 -19.17 37.58 -24.01
N LEU A 904 -18.28 36.60 -24.14
CA LEU A 904 -18.36 35.56 -25.17
C LEU A 904 -19.64 34.73 -25.02
N ALA A 905 -19.94 34.24 -23.80
CA ALA A 905 -21.12 33.41 -23.53
C ALA A 905 -22.46 34.10 -23.84
N ARG A 906 -22.54 35.42 -23.60
CA ARG A 906 -23.73 36.23 -23.93
C ARG A 906 -23.93 36.37 -25.44
N ARG A 907 -22.85 36.55 -26.20
CA ARG A 907 -22.90 36.83 -27.64
C ARG A 907 -23.03 35.57 -28.51
N THR A 908 -22.50 34.42 -28.08
CA THR A 908 -22.77 33.13 -28.73
C THR A 908 -24.25 32.76 -28.72
N ARG A 909 -25.06 33.36 -27.83
CA ARG A 909 -26.53 33.14 -27.75
C ARG A 909 -27.35 34.14 -28.56
N ALA A 910 -26.75 35.23 -29.06
CA ALA A 910 -27.49 36.40 -29.55
C ALA A 910 -27.51 36.57 -31.09
N GLU A 911 -26.85 35.71 -31.88
CA GLU A 911 -26.70 35.87 -33.35
C GLU A 911 -26.25 37.29 -33.80
N GLU A 912 -25.55 38.03 -32.95
CA GLU A 912 -25.10 39.39 -33.25
C GLU A 912 -23.70 39.40 -33.91
N GLY A 913 -23.63 39.95 -35.14
CA GLY A 913 -22.48 40.52 -35.86
C GLY A 913 -21.05 39.96 -35.63
N GLY A 914 -20.36 39.58 -36.70
CA GLY A 914 -19.00 38.99 -36.64
C GLY A 914 -17.86 39.90 -36.11
N ALA A 915 -17.99 41.23 -36.17
CA ALA A 915 -16.90 42.16 -35.80
C ALA A 915 -16.64 42.25 -34.26
N PRO A 916 -17.65 42.33 -33.38
CA PRO A 916 -17.46 42.20 -31.93
C PRO A 916 -16.87 40.84 -31.49
N LEU A 917 -17.31 39.74 -32.10
CA LEU A 917 -16.79 38.40 -31.79
C LEU A 917 -15.30 38.27 -32.15
N ALA A 918 -14.90 38.82 -33.31
CA ALA A 918 -13.50 38.85 -33.73
C ALA A 918 -12.60 39.62 -32.76
N ARG A 919 -13.08 40.76 -32.23
CA ARG A 919 -12.34 41.53 -31.21
C ARG A 919 -12.19 40.79 -29.89
N LEU A 920 -13.26 40.14 -29.40
CA LEU A 920 -13.21 39.31 -28.19
C LEU A 920 -12.24 38.13 -28.36
N ALA A 921 -12.32 37.41 -29.49
CA ALA A 921 -11.40 36.33 -29.80
C ALA A 921 -9.93 36.82 -29.86
N ALA A 922 -9.67 37.97 -30.49
CA ALA A 922 -8.34 38.57 -30.49
C ALA A 922 -7.85 38.95 -29.08
N GLY A 923 -8.75 39.39 -28.19
CA GLY A 923 -8.45 39.62 -26.78
C GLY A 923 -8.05 38.34 -26.04
N VAL A 924 -8.76 37.23 -26.27
CA VAL A 924 -8.39 35.91 -25.74
C VAL A 924 -6.99 35.52 -26.21
N LEU A 925 -6.72 35.58 -27.52
CA LEU A 925 -5.43 35.19 -28.09
C LEU A 925 -4.24 36.00 -27.53
N LEU A 926 -4.44 37.29 -27.19
CA LEU A 926 -3.43 38.10 -26.52
C LEU A 926 -3.11 37.59 -25.10
N LEU A 927 -4.13 37.16 -24.35
CA LEU A 927 -3.93 36.55 -23.03
C LEU A 927 -3.22 35.20 -23.14
N LEU A 928 -3.63 34.35 -24.10
CA LEU A 928 -3.00 33.05 -24.31
C LEU A 928 -1.53 33.19 -24.71
N ARG A 929 -1.20 34.21 -25.54
CA ARG A 929 0.18 34.47 -25.96
C ARG A 929 1.10 34.85 -24.79
N ALA A 930 0.56 35.45 -23.73
CA ALA A 930 1.34 35.81 -22.54
C ALA A 930 1.83 34.59 -21.73
N GLU A 931 1.26 33.40 -21.95
CA GLU A 931 1.77 32.15 -21.38
C GLU A 931 3.18 31.81 -21.89
N GLY A 932 3.53 32.22 -23.12
CA GLY A 932 4.83 31.88 -23.71
C GLY A 932 5.01 30.40 -24.04
N ALA A 933 3.92 29.64 -24.16
CA ALA A 933 3.96 28.19 -24.38
C ALA A 933 4.74 27.78 -25.64
N SER A 934 5.51 26.69 -25.53
CA SER A 934 6.27 26.08 -26.62
C SER A 934 5.98 24.58 -26.73
N LEU A 935 6.29 23.98 -27.90
CA LEU A 935 6.31 22.52 -28.05
C LEU A 935 7.73 21.98 -28.21
N SER A 936 8.74 22.86 -28.14
CA SER A 936 10.12 22.42 -28.03
C SER A 936 10.16 21.34 -26.95
N GLY A 937 10.76 20.18 -27.24
CA GLY A 937 10.92 19.14 -26.23
C GLY A 937 9.68 18.59 -25.56
N SER A 938 8.48 18.87 -26.07
CA SER A 938 7.26 18.24 -25.57
C SER A 938 7.17 16.79 -26.04
N SER A 939 6.33 15.96 -25.42
CA SER A 939 6.05 14.61 -25.94
C SER A 939 4.89 14.73 -26.90
N LEU A 940 4.81 13.83 -27.87
CA LEU A 940 3.61 13.77 -28.69
C LEU A 940 2.44 13.31 -27.80
N ALA A 941 1.41 14.13 -27.72
CA ALA A 941 0.20 13.87 -26.92
C ALA A 941 -0.73 12.86 -27.62
N GLY A 942 -1.62 12.21 -26.87
CA GLY A 942 -2.64 11.32 -27.43
C GLY A 942 -2.12 9.95 -27.90
N LEU A 943 -1.00 9.48 -27.34
CA LEU A 943 -0.37 8.21 -27.70
C LEU A 943 -0.73 7.05 -26.76
N GLU A 944 -1.65 7.25 -25.81
CA GLU A 944 -1.96 6.30 -24.74
C GLU A 944 -2.39 4.94 -25.29
N ASP A 945 -3.23 4.92 -26.32
CA ASP A 945 -3.74 3.69 -26.97
C ASP A 945 -2.66 2.94 -27.77
N TYR A 946 -1.51 3.57 -27.99
CA TYR A 946 -0.42 3.05 -28.82
C TYR A 946 0.82 2.68 -28.02
N ARG A 947 0.82 2.92 -26.70
CA ARG A 947 1.93 2.57 -25.81
C ARG A 947 1.76 1.17 -25.23
N GLU A 948 2.88 0.52 -24.97
CA GLU A 948 2.88 -0.73 -24.24
C GLU A 948 2.36 -0.51 -22.82
N THR A 949 1.74 -1.53 -22.23
CA THR A 949 1.16 -1.43 -20.88
C THR A 949 2.20 -1.02 -19.84
N TRP A 950 3.44 -1.48 -19.98
CA TRP A 950 4.53 -1.14 -19.06
C TRP A 950 4.98 0.33 -19.16
N GLU A 951 4.90 0.96 -20.35
CA GLU A 951 5.18 2.40 -20.50
C GLU A 951 4.10 3.23 -19.78
N LEU A 952 2.87 2.73 -19.76
CA LEU A 952 1.75 3.32 -19.06
C LEU A 952 1.79 3.02 -17.55
N GLU A 953 2.30 1.87 -17.11
CA GLU A 953 2.40 1.47 -15.69
C GLU A 953 3.29 2.40 -14.87
N THR A 954 4.46 2.82 -15.36
CA THR A 954 5.26 3.89 -14.74
C THR A 954 4.50 5.22 -14.61
N THR A 955 3.47 5.42 -15.44
CA THR A 955 2.56 6.58 -15.40
C THR A 955 1.30 6.30 -14.55
N ARG A 956 0.92 5.01 -14.38
CA ARG A 956 -0.26 4.48 -13.69
C ARG A 956 -0.02 4.05 -12.23
N GLU A 957 1.23 3.79 -11.81
CA GLU A 957 1.73 3.64 -10.40
C GLU A 957 1.53 4.90 -9.53
N VAL A 958 0.65 5.80 -9.98
CA VAL A 958 0.23 7.04 -9.34
C VAL A 958 -1.30 7.01 -9.10
N ALA A 959 -1.98 5.90 -9.42
CA ALA A 959 -3.46 5.75 -9.36
C ALA A 959 -3.95 4.90 -8.18
N GLY A 960 -3.05 4.19 -7.49
CA GLY A 960 -3.37 3.36 -6.32
C GLY A 960 -3.66 4.20 -5.09
#